data_AF-A0A940AN66-F1
#
_entry.id   AF-A0A940AN66-F1
#
_cell.length_a   1.000
_cell.length_b   1.000
_cell.length_c   1.000
_cell.angle_alpha   90.00
_cell.angle_beta   90.00
_cell.angle_gamma   90.00
#
_symmetry.space_group_name_H-M   'P 1'
#
loop_
_entity.id
_entity.type
_entity.pdbx_description
1 polymer ?
#
loop_
_entity_poly.entity_id
_entity_poly.type
_entity_poly.pdbx_seq_one_letter_code
_entity_poly.pdbx_strand_id
1 'polypeptide(L)'
;MKKTFSSMAAFILCCSMVLSSAACSKKKTGKAARTVQETDTYYRAERIELPIPKSDPDKQLQTAYIGEAHVFSSAIVATYEINYVMPQELAEKYQSYIMNPGTISYEEGSALYEEVDRYSQSGTIVYNLDGSIRCTIPYGAPGSPYLSVPFEGNDGKLLALIDHYGEGPGWEMFFSVAEITDSGELIERVNLESGEAMFHDIAQTEDGGFIATGFREIVIFDENGKQVASDSTSDDEMILQRVYMQDGNFYALFADFGSIESTGSIIRKFDPSTGKFSPESKKISRDQFNQGNDGVYYLEGNNVERIDLESCQTAEVLFSWNDVDVNRKSIDSFYIKSKEEIFFVQSKGMLIDPYFESDVIPQLFLVRLTKEEKNPHAGKSIIQIASSMNYSMIPDVILDRIVEYNLDPEKKTRIEFVDYSSISTPFPPTDTDEDTVIAQTVDKVYLDMVGGAGPDILLNFGEYSQFDNGKILLDLNTKIDGENGLNREEYFDNVLRACEKDGHLYQLPVNFIASGMAANAEYTDGKASWSYDDFQAVISSIPENMSMIQEMPWAEVLENLLYGEGRTFIDYENKTLHFDDPKFLKILEIVKAIGSMRTEAEIQDSNYEAYYLGTNIGEYNLKQGMTASAFCRLIHILEFAQYEAACKEGVTFIGYPGNENGGLSAEYNLSIGISSQSSYQDEAWDFVCFLLDKDTQCECVKTFDGFPIRKDACEAVLLDQVGRYEKSMETPGVGFYYDQLKSYPVLDSNTVQRAMAMLGNIHAVRTFDKTVFLLIKEEAEGYILGNRSAEDVAKNIQNRAATVINERG
;
A
#
# COMPACT_ATOMS: atom_id res chain seq x y z
N MET A 1 -20.45 0.36 -32.55
CA MET A 1 -19.64 0.08 -31.35
C MET A 1 -20.02 0.93 -30.13
N LYS A 2 -20.27 2.25 -30.22
CA LYS A 2 -20.76 3.05 -29.05
C LYS A 2 -22.17 2.72 -28.53
N LYS A 3 -23.07 2.13 -29.34
CA LYS A 3 -24.44 1.76 -28.90
C LYS A 3 -24.55 0.37 -28.25
N THR A 4 -23.55 -0.48 -28.40
CA THR A 4 -23.54 -1.84 -27.81
C THR A 4 -23.11 -1.82 -26.34
N PHE A 5 -22.23 -0.90 -25.94
CA PHE A 5 -21.80 -0.71 -24.54
C PHE A 5 -22.94 -0.23 -23.62
N SER A 6 -23.74 0.75 -24.05
CA SER A 6 -24.90 1.23 -23.28
C SER A 6 -25.96 0.14 -23.03
N SER A 7 -26.09 -0.84 -23.93
CA SER A 7 -27.05 -1.94 -23.75
C SER A 7 -26.55 -3.04 -22.80
N MET A 8 -25.24 -3.17 -22.62
CA MET A 8 -24.64 -4.21 -21.77
C MET A 8 -24.65 -3.80 -20.29
N ALA A 9 -24.43 -2.51 -20.00
CA ALA A 9 -24.62 -1.93 -18.67
C ALA A 9 -26.08 -2.06 -18.17
N ALA A 10 -27.07 -1.82 -19.05
CA ALA A 10 -28.49 -1.98 -18.71
C ALA A 10 -28.91 -3.46 -18.53
N PHE A 11 -28.24 -4.40 -19.20
CA PHE A 11 -28.57 -5.83 -19.13
C PHE A 11 -27.99 -6.51 -17.88
N ILE A 12 -26.80 -6.08 -17.42
CA ILE A 12 -26.19 -6.58 -16.18
C ILE A 12 -26.97 -6.06 -14.95
N LEU A 13 -27.44 -4.81 -14.99
CA LEU A 13 -28.38 -4.25 -13.98
C LEU A 13 -29.73 -4.98 -13.94
N CYS A 14 -30.26 -5.47 -15.07
CA CYS A 14 -31.51 -6.23 -15.07
C CYS A 14 -31.35 -7.67 -14.54
N CYS A 15 -30.20 -8.32 -14.74
CA CYS A 15 -29.97 -9.69 -14.26
C CYS A 15 -29.78 -9.78 -12.74
N SER A 16 -29.25 -8.74 -12.08
CA SER A 16 -29.23 -8.66 -10.61
C SER A 16 -30.61 -8.37 -9.99
N MET A 17 -31.56 -7.81 -10.77
CA MET A 17 -32.93 -7.50 -10.30
C MET A 17 -33.92 -8.68 -10.32
N VAL A 18 -33.65 -9.73 -11.12
CA VAL A 18 -34.60 -10.88 -11.21
C VAL A 18 -34.46 -11.85 -10.03
N LEU A 19 -33.36 -11.78 -9.26
CA LEU A 19 -33.20 -12.57 -8.04
C LEU A 19 -33.59 -11.83 -6.75
N SER A 20 -33.82 -10.52 -6.79
CA SER A 20 -34.15 -9.71 -5.60
C SER A 20 -35.64 -9.31 -5.46
N SER A 21 -36.47 -9.51 -6.49
CA SER A 21 -37.87 -9.05 -6.49
C SER A 21 -38.90 -9.97 -5.79
N ALA A 22 -38.47 -11.08 -5.18
CA ALA A 22 -39.36 -11.99 -4.43
C ALA A 22 -39.34 -11.81 -2.89
N ALA A 23 -38.76 -10.73 -2.37
CA ALA A 23 -38.61 -10.50 -0.93
C ALA A 23 -39.37 -9.27 -0.37
N CYS A 24 -40.36 -8.72 -1.05
CA CYS A 24 -41.20 -7.66 -0.48
C CYS A 24 -42.38 -8.23 0.32
N SER A 25 -42.14 -8.58 1.60
CA SER A 25 -43.11 -8.52 2.73
C SER A 25 -42.66 -9.27 3.99
N LYS A 26 -41.36 -9.38 4.29
CA LYS A 26 -40.91 -9.86 5.61
C LYS A 26 -40.60 -8.67 6.51
N LYS A 27 -41.20 -8.67 7.71
CA LYS A 27 -40.87 -7.78 8.83
C LYS A 27 -39.34 -7.65 8.95
N LYS A 28 -38.82 -6.42 9.15
CA LYS A 28 -37.43 -6.16 9.54
C LYS A 28 -37.10 -6.97 10.80
N THR A 29 -36.54 -8.16 10.63
CA THR A 29 -35.90 -8.94 11.68
C THR A 29 -34.44 -8.49 11.69
N GLY A 30 -33.93 -8.05 12.85
CA GLY A 30 -32.52 -7.67 12.99
C GLY A 30 -31.56 -8.76 12.49
N LYS A 31 -30.33 -8.37 12.14
CA LYS A 31 -29.27 -9.27 11.66
C LYS A 31 -29.15 -10.46 12.62
N ALA A 32 -29.27 -11.68 12.09
CA ALA A 32 -29.17 -12.88 12.91
C ALA A 32 -27.77 -12.96 13.54
N ALA A 33 -27.71 -13.22 14.84
CA ALA A 33 -26.46 -13.46 15.56
C ALA A 33 -25.69 -14.61 14.89
N ARG A 34 -24.48 -14.33 14.41
CA ARG A 34 -23.55 -15.34 13.90
C ARG A 34 -22.64 -15.77 15.05
N THR A 35 -22.35 -17.06 15.13
CA THR A 35 -21.48 -17.65 16.15
C THR A 35 -20.57 -18.67 15.50
N VAL A 36 -19.32 -18.72 15.93
CA VAL A 36 -18.35 -19.72 15.49
C VAL A 36 -18.85 -21.13 15.85
N GLN A 37 -18.81 -22.06 14.90
CA GLN A 37 -19.17 -23.46 15.07
C GLN A 37 -17.93 -24.33 15.29
N GLU A 38 -18.08 -25.47 15.96
CA GLU A 38 -16.97 -26.44 16.10
C GLU A 38 -16.44 -26.95 14.74
N THR A 39 -17.30 -26.96 13.71
CA THR A 39 -16.97 -27.43 12.36
C THR A 39 -16.37 -26.37 11.45
N ASP A 40 -16.32 -25.11 11.90
CA ASP A 40 -15.71 -24.04 11.11
C ASP A 40 -14.21 -24.31 11.00
N THR A 41 -13.62 -24.05 9.83
CA THR A 41 -12.20 -24.26 9.61
C THR A 41 -11.39 -23.41 10.60
N TYR A 42 -10.34 -24.00 11.16
CA TYR A 42 -9.37 -23.27 11.95
C TYR A 42 -7.99 -23.88 11.80
N TYR A 43 -6.99 -23.02 11.67
CA TYR A 43 -5.58 -23.39 11.71
C TYR A 43 -4.95 -22.84 12.97
N ARG A 44 -4.38 -23.72 13.80
CA ARG A 44 -3.50 -23.31 14.88
C ARG A 44 -2.18 -22.86 14.26
N ALA A 45 -1.76 -21.64 14.60
CA ALA A 45 -0.46 -21.11 14.23
C ALA A 45 0.57 -21.33 15.34
N GLU A 46 1.73 -21.87 14.97
CA GLU A 46 2.94 -21.89 15.78
C GLU A 46 3.93 -20.91 15.16
N ARG A 47 4.30 -19.86 15.90
CA ARG A 47 5.26 -18.84 15.47
C ARG A 47 6.61 -19.08 16.13
N ILE A 48 7.64 -19.29 15.32
CA ILE A 48 9.00 -19.63 15.73
C ILE A 48 9.93 -18.51 15.26
N GLU A 49 10.59 -17.82 16.17
CA GLU A 49 11.60 -16.82 15.83
C GLU A 49 12.84 -17.50 15.22
N LEU A 50 13.25 -17.04 14.04
CA LEU A 50 14.43 -17.50 13.33
C LEU A 50 15.63 -16.63 13.73
N PRO A 51 16.66 -17.19 14.39
CA PRO A 51 17.76 -16.41 14.93
C PRO A 51 18.67 -15.87 13.82
N ILE A 52 18.92 -14.56 13.84
CA ILE A 52 19.81 -13.86 12.91
C ILE A 52 21.21 -13.72 13.52
N PRO A 53 22.29 -13.68 12.72
CA PRO A 53 23.64 -13.45 13.18
C PRO A 53 23.74 -12.19 14.04
N LYS A 54 24.52 -12.28 15.12
CA LYS A 54 24.73 -11.14 16.02
C LYS A 54 25.64 -10.12 15.35
N SER A 55 25.32 -8.85 15.54
CA SER A 55 26.21 -7.74 15.20
C SER A 55 27.49 -7.79 16.02
N ASP A 56 28.58 -7.29 15.45
CA ASP A 56 29.88 -7.07 16.10
C ASP A 56 29.71 -6.07 17.26
N PRO A 57 29.94 -6.46 18.51
CA PRO A 57 29.73 -5.59 19.67
C PRO A 57 30.74 -4.44 19.75
N ASP A 58 31.86 -4.52 19.02
CA ASP A 58 32.91 -3.50 19.02
C ASP A 58 32.70 -2.43 17.94
N LYS A 59 31.66 -2.58 17.10
CA LYS A 59 31.30 -1.65 16.04
C LYS A 59 29.92 -1.05 16.27
N GLN A 60 29.76 0.20 15.86
CA GLN A 60 28.44 0.86 15.87
C GLN A 60 27.63 0.35 14.68
N LEU A 61 26.45 -0.23 14.94
CA LEU A 61 25.51 -0.64 13.90
C LEU A 61 25.06 0.57 13.08
N GLN A 62 25.06 0.45 11.76
CA GLN A 62 24.48 1.42 10.84
C GLN A 62 23.13 0.91 10.34
N THR A 63 23.12 -0.23 9.66
CA THR A 63 21.90 -0.89 9.17
C THR A 63 22.01 -2.40 9.30
N ALA A 64 20.87 -3.07 9.41
CA ALA A 64 20.77 -4.51 9.30
C ALA A 64 19.61 -4.85 8.38
N TYR A 65 19.87 -5.77 7.46
CA TYR A 65 18.92 -6.19 6.44
C TYR A 65 18.85 -7.71 6.39
N ILE A 66 17.65 -8.22 6.14
CA ILE A 66 17.41 -9.63 5.82
C ILE A 66 16.76 -9.61 4.46
N GLY A 67 17.36 -10.31 3.50
CA GLY A 67 16.75 -10.48 2.19
C GLY A 67 15.52 -11.37 2.24
N GLU A 68 14.80 -11.47 1.12
CA GLU A 68 13.63 -12.33 1.01
C GLU A 68 13.99 -13.75 1.45
N ALA A 69 13.25 -14.26 2.43
CA ALA A 69 13.44 -15.60 2.96
C ALA A 69 12.51 -16.58 2.24
N HIS A 70 13.08 -17.69 1.78
CA HIS A 70 12.37 -18.73 1.03
C HIS A 70 12.18 -19.98 1.88
N VAL A 71 10.94 -20.47 1.99
CA VAL A 71 10.63 -21.77 2.60
C VAL A 71 10.47 -22.87 1.54
N PHE A 72 11.16 -23.98 1.76
CA PHE A 72 11.13 -25.20 0.94
C PHE A 72 10.57 -26.38 1.74
N SER A 73 10.51 -27.57 1.14
CA SER A 73 9.93 -28.75 1.82
C SER A 73 10.66 -29.18 3.10
N SER A 74 11.95 -28.85 3.19
CA SER A 74 12.84 -29.31 4.26
C SER A 74 13.64 -28.21 4.94
N ALA A 75 13.65 -26.98 4.42
CA ALA A 75 14.54 -25.92 4.88
C ALA A 75 13.94 -24.52 4.66
N ILE A 76 14.52 -23.53 5.32
CA ILE A 76 14.29 -22.11 5.06
C ILE A 76 15.64 -21.49 4.74
N VAL A 77 15.70 -20.66 3.71
CA VAL A 77 16.93 -19.96 3.30
C VAL A 77 16.67 -18.47 3.34
N ALA A 78 17.53 -17.72 4.03
CA ALA A 78 17.48 -16.27 4.06
C ALA A 78 18.89 -15.69 3.91
N THR A 79 19.01 -14.55 3.26
CA THR A 79 20.24 -13.77 3.23
C THR A 79 20.22 -12.71 4.32
N TYR A 80 21.39 -12.29 4.78
CA TYR A 80 21.51 -11.20 5.75
C TYR A 80 22.68 -10.29 5.39
N GLU A 81 22.57 -9.03 5.78
CA GLU A 81 23.61 -8.03 5.69
C GLU A 81 23.57 -7.14 6.93
N ILE A 82 24.71 -6.96 7.59
CA ILE A 82 24.85 -6.10 8.78
C ILE A 82 25.97 -5.12 8.47
N ASN A 83 25.61 -3.85 8.33
CA ASN A 83 26.54 -2.76 8.05
C ASN A 83 26.83 -1.96 9.30
N TYR A 84 28.08 -1.52 9.42
CA TYR A 84 28.58 -0.76 10.56
C TYR A 84 29.02 0.63 10.11
N VAL A 85 28.92 1.60 11.02
CA VAL A 85 29.32 2.98 10.75
C VAL A 85 30.82 3.02 10.41
N MET A 86 31.11 3.48 9.19
CA MET A 86 32.48 3.69 8.72
C MET A 86 33.08 5.01 9.24
N PRO A 87 34.41 5.10 9.41
CA PRO A 87 35.09 6.37 9.60
C PRO A 87 34.79 7.34 8.45
N GLN A 88 34.53 8.61 8.76
CA GLN A 88 34.14 9.62 7.76
C GLN A 88 35.11 9.72 6.57
N GLU A 89 36.42 9.75 6.82
CA GLU A 89 37.43 9.81 5.74
C GLU A 89 37.36 8.61 4.79
N LEU A 90 37.03 7.41 5.32
CA LEU A 90 36.87 6.21 4.52
C LEU A 90 35.58 6.28 3.70
N ALA A 91 34.47 6.72 4.30
CA ALA A 91 33.19 6.89 3.62
C ALA A 91 33.29 7.90 2.46
N GLU A 92 33.92 9.05 2.69
CA GLU A 92 34.16 10.08 1.66
C GLU A 92 35.04 9.56 0.51
N LYS A 93 36.11 8.82 0.86
CA LYS A 93 37.00 8.19 -0.14
C LYS A 93 36.26 7.15 -0.96
N TYR A 94 35.46 6.29 -0.33
CA TYR A 94 34.66 5.27 -1.00
C TYR A 94 33.60 5.89 -1.92
N GLN A 95 32.90 6.93 -1.46
CA GLN A 95 31.93 7.66 -2.28
C GLN A 95 32.59 8.35 -3.48
N SER A 96 33.75 9.01 -3.27
CA SER A 96 34.49 9.62 -4.38
C SER A 96 34.91 8.58 -5.43
N TYR A 97 35.26 7.36 -4.98
CA TYR A 97 35.59 6.25 -5.87
C TYR A 97 34.36 5.73 -6.62
N ILE A 98 33.23 5.47 -5.95
CA ILE A 98 31.99 5.04 -6.60
C ILE A 98 31.52 6.06 -7.65
N MET A 99 31.57 7.34 -7.33
CA MET A 99 31.15 8.41 -8.24
C MET A 99 32.12 8.59 -9.41
N ASN A 100 33.41 8.26 -9.23
CA ASN A 100 34.45 8.42 -10.25
C ASN A 100 35.45 7.25 -10.20
N PRO A 101 35.09 6.05 -10.66
CA PRO A 101 35.91 4.84 -10.46
C PRO A 101 37.25 4.88 -11.19
N GLY A 102 37.39 5.71 -12.23
CA GLY A 102 38.63 5.90 -12.99
C GLY A 102 39.70 6.78 -12.30
N THR A 103 39.49 7.17 -11.04
CA THR A 103 40.39 8.09 -10.31
C THR A 103 41.55 7.41 -9.59
N ILE A 104 41.51 6.09 -9.39
CA ILE A 104 42.55 5.28 -8.73
C ILE A 104 42.80 3.99 -9.53
N SER A 105 43.92 3.30 -9.27
CA SER A 105 44.24 2.03 -9.95
C SER A 105 43.30 0.89 -9.53
N TYR A 106 43.28 -0.21 -10.29
CA TYR A 106 42.53 -1.42 -9.91
C TYR A 106 42.97 -1.96 -8.54
N GLU A 107 44.28 -1.99 -8.29
CA GLU A 107 44.83 -2.44 -7.02
C GLU A 107 44.45 -1.52 -5.86
N GLU A 108 44.44 -0.21 -6.09
CA GLU A 108 43.99 0.79 -5.10
C GLU A 108 42.48 0.68 -4.82
N GLY A 109 41.67 0.43 -5.85
CA GLY A 109 40.24 0.16 -5.70
C GLY A 109 39.95 -1.14 -4.96
N SER A 110 40.66 -2.23 -5.29
CA SER A 110 40.53 -3.52 -4.60
C SER A 110 40.90 -3.40 -3.12
N ALA A 111 41.98 -2.70 -2.78
CA ALA A 111 42.37 -2.47 -1.39
C ALA A 111 41.36 -1.59 -0.63
N LEU A 112 40.72 -0.63 -1.33
CA LEU A 112 39.65 0.18 -0.76
C LEU A 112 38.40 -0.66 -0.46
N TYR A 113 38.01 -1.57 -1.37
CA TYR A 113 36.91 -2.51 -1.14
C TYR A 113 37.20 -3.42 0.06
N GLU A 114 38.39 -4.03 0.14
CA GLU A 114 38.78 -4.85 1.31
C GLU A 114 38.72 -4.06 2.63
N GLU A 115 39.06 -2.77 2.58
CA GLU A 115 38.99 -1.89 3.74
C GLU A 115 37.55 -1.57 4.16
N VAL A 116 36.65 -1.35 3.20
CA VAL A 116 35.21 -1.12 3.39
C VAL A 116 34.49 -2.38 3.87
N ASP A 117 34.83 -3.55 3.31
CA ASP A 117 34.22 -4.85 3.64
C ASP A 117 34.37 -5.20 5.13
N ARG A 118 35.39 -4.68 5.82
CA ARG A 118 35.53 -4.78 7.28
C ARG A 118 34.38 -4.14 8.07
N TYR A 119 33.58 -3.30 7.44
CA TYR A 119 32.40 -2.63 8.01
C TYR A 119 31.09 -3.23 7.48
N SER A 120 31.13 -4.44 6.90
CA SER A 120 29.95 -5.23 6.59
C SER A 120 30.11 -6.66 7.10
N GLN A 121 28.99 -7.34 7.30
CA GLN A 121 28.90 -8.76 7.55
C GLN A 121 27.68 -9.29 6.80
N SER A 122 27.89 -10.13 5.80
CA SER A 122 26.79 -10.69 5.01
C SER A 122 26.95 -12.19 4.79
N GLY A 123 25.87 -12.84 4.36
CA GLY A 123 25.86 -14.27 4.07
C GLY A 123 24.47 -14.84 3.88
N THR A 124 24.42 -16.17 3.73
CA THR A 124 23.19 -16.96 3.71
C THR A 124 23.08 -17.78 5.00
N ILE A 125 21.86 -17.90 5.54
CA ILE A 125 21.53 -18.79 6.66
C ILE A 125 20.51 -19.80 6.17
N VAL A 126 20.77 -21.07 6.49
CA VAL A 126 19.82 -22.15 6.25
C VAL A 126 19.28 -22.60 7.60
N TYR A 127 17.95 -22.63 7.73
CA TYR A 127 17.26 -23.11 8.92
C TYR A 127 16.56 -24.45 8.62
N ASN A 128 16.40 -25.25 9.67
CA ASN A 128 15.44 -26.35 9.68
C ASN A 128 14.02 -25.80 9.86
N LEU A 129 13.01 -26.61 9.52
CA LEU A 129 11.59 -26.26 9.75
C LEU A 129 11.17 -26.23 11.24
N ASP A 130 12.08 -26.53 12.17
CA ASP A 130 11.90 -26.29 13.62
C ASP A 130 12.49 -24.94 14.08
N GLY A 131 13.03 -24.16 13.14
CA GLY A 131 13.65 -22.85 13.37
C GLY A 131 15.10 -22.88 13.82
N SER A 132 15.70 -24.06 14.03
CA SER A 132 17.13 -24.16 14.34
C SER A 132 18.00 -23.84 13.12
N ILE A 133 19.13 -23.17 13.34
CA ILE A 133 20.14 -22.94 12.29
C ILE A 133 20.73 -24.29 11.90
N ARG A 134 20.60 -24.65 10.62
CA ARG A 134 21.28 -25.78 10.00
C ARG A 134 22.73 -25.42 9.70
N CYS A 135 22.94 -24.34 8.96
CA CYS A 135 24.27 -23.82 8.64
C CYS A 135 24.23 -22.33 8.29
N THR A 136 25.41 -21.71 8.24
CA THR A 136 25.61 -20.32 7.79
C THR A 136 26.76 -20.30 6.78
N ILE A 137 26.55 -19.60 5.67
CA ILE A 137 27.48 -19.47 4.56
C ILE A 137 27.84 -17.98 4.45
N PRO A 138 28.97 -17.54 5.04
CA PRO A 138 29.36 -16.12 5.02
C PRO A 138 29.83 -15.70 3.63
N TYR A 139 29.54 -14.47 3.25
CA TYR A 139 30.15 -13.79 2.10
C TYR A 139 31.44 -13.08 2.55
N GLY A 140 32.41 -12.87 1.67
CA GLY A 140 33.57 -11.99 1.99
C GLY A 140 34.98 -12.59 1.94
N ALA A 141 35.31 -13.47 1.00
CA ALA A 141 36.69 -13.53 0.51
C ALA A 141 36.70 -13.23 -1.00
N PRO A 142 37.70 -12.48 -1.54
CA PRO A 142 37.87 -12.31 -2.98
C PRO A 142 37.80 -13.68 -3.69
N GLY A 143 36.88 -13.83 -4.65
CA GLY A 143 36.63 -15.10 -5.35
C GLY A 143 35.70 -16.09 -4.62
N SER A 144 35.05 -15.70 -3.53
CA SER A 144 34.00 -16.54 -2.91
C SER A 144 32.76 -16.55 -3.78
N PRO A 145 32.18 -17.74 -4.08
CA PRO A 145 30.94 -17.83 -4.81
C PRO A 145 29.82 -17.11 -4.07
N TYR A 146 29.07 -16.27 -4.78
CA TYR A 146 27.82 -15.71 -4.25
C TYR A 146 26.70 -16.71 -4.49
N LEU A 147 25.97 -17.02 -3.42
CA LEU A 147 24.76 -17.82 -3.52
C LEU A 147 23.64 -16.90 -4.01
N SER A 148 23.25 -17.05 -5.27
CA SER A 148 22.31 -16.14 -5.92
C SER A 148 20.87 -16.58 -5.75
N VAL A 149 20.57 -17.85 -6.03
CA VAL A 149 19.18 -18.36 -6.02
C VAL A 149 19.10 -19.73 -5.35
N PRO A 150 18.53 -19.87 -4.14
CA PRO A 150 18.23 -21.18 -3.58
C PRO A 150 16.99 -21.79 -4.24
N PHE A 151 17.02 -23.10 -4.50
CA PHE A 151 15.87 -23.84 -5.02
C PHE A 151 15.87 -25.29 -4.53
N GLU A 152 14.75 -25.98 -4.71
CA GLU A 152 14.61 -27.40 -4.34
C GLU A 152 14.72 -28.29 -5.57
N GLY A 153 15.61 -29.29 -5.52
CA GLY A 153 15.73 -30.31 -6.55
C GLY A 153 14.62 -31.35 -6.47
N ASN A 154 14.42 -32.13 -7.54
CA ASN A 154 13.38 -33.17 -7.61
C ASN A 154 13.51 -34.26 -6.54
N ASP A 155 14.71 -34.44 -5.97
CA ASP A 155 14.99 -35.39 -4.89
C ASP A 155 14.79 -34.78 -3.48
N GLY A 156 14.29 -33.54 -3.39
CA GLY A 156 14.04 -32.80 -2.15
C GLY A 156 15.29 -32.20 -1.52
N LYS A 157 16.43 -32.22 -2.24
CA LYS A 157 17.65 -31.57 -1.77
C LYS A 157 17.60 -30.08 -2.01
N LEU A 158 18.26 -29.35 -1.11
CA LEU A 158 18.46 -27.91 -1.26
C LEU A 158 19.64 -27.66 -2.21
N LEU A 159 19.34 -27.01 -3.32
CA LEU A 159 20.29 -26.60 -4.34
C LEU A 159 20.41 -25.08 -4.37
N ALA A 160 21.46 -24.57 -5.00
CA ALA A 160 21.57 -23.16 -5.32
C ALA A 160 22.24 -22.93 -6.66
N LEU A 161 21.79 -21.87 -7.33
CA LEU A 161 22.57 -21.20 -8.35
C LEU A 161 23.74 -20.46 -7.69
N ILE A 162 24.92 -20.65 -8.24
CA ILE A 162 26.16 -20.07 -7.77
C ILE A 162 26.77 -19.22 -8.88
N ASP A 163 27.07 -17.97 -8.55
CA ASP A 163 27.70 -17.01 -9.44
C ASP A 163 29.22 -17.06 -9.23
N HIS A 164 29.96 -17.28 -10.33
CA HIS A 164 31.41 -17.26 -10.32
C HIS A 164 31.93 -16.07 -11.11
N TYR A 165 32.95 -15.40 -10.55
CA TYR A 165 33.64 -14.29 -11.19
C TYR A 165 35.08 -14.70 -11.51
N GLY A 166 35.45 -14.67 -12.80
CA GLY A 166 36.80 -14.99 -13.26
C GLY A 166 37.86 -13.95 -12.83
N GLU A 167 39.12 -14.38 -12.73
CA GLU A 167 40.24 -13.50 -12.39
C GLU A 167 40.70 -12.68 -13.63
N GLY A 168 40.46 -11.36 -13.66
CA GLY A 168 41.02 -10.45 -14.66
C GLY A 168 40.15 -9.24 -15.01
N PRO A 169 40.66 -8.28 -15.83
CA PRO A 169 39.99 -7.01 -16.14
C PRO A 169 38.70 -7.12 -16.97
N GLY A 170 38.23 -8.34 -17.25
CA GLY A 170 37.04 -8.64 -18.05
C GLY A 170 35.85 -9.24 -17.30
N TRP A 171 35.99 -9.60 -16.01
CA TRP A 171 34.94 -10.21 -15.18
C TRP A 171 34.10 -11.27 -15.93
N GLU A 172 34.75 -12.33 -16.44
CA GLU A 172 34.00 -13.45 -17.05
C GLU A 172 33.13 -14.09 -15.95
N MET A 173 31.81 -14.01 -16.13
CA MET A 173 30.83 -14.60 -15.22
C MET A 173 30.40 -15.96 -15.75
N PHE A 174 30.37 -16.96 -14.88
CA PHE A 174 29.80 -18.26 -15.19
C PHE A 174 28.97 -18.78 -14.02
N PHE A 175 28.00 -19.65 -14.33
CA PHE A 175 27.06 -20.14 -13.34
C PHE A 175 27.23 -21.64 -13.13
N SER A 176 27.00 -22.08 -11.90
CA SER A 176 26.92 -23.52 -11.58
C SER A 176 25.76 -23.79 -10.64
N VAL A 177 25.27 -25.03 -10.66
CA VAL A 177 24.32 -25.54 -9.68
C VAL A 177 25.10 -26.32 -8.64
N ALA A 178 24.96 -25.95 -7.38
CA ALA A 178 25.58 -26.63 -6.25
C ALA A 178 24.53 -27.17 -5.27
N GLU A 179 24.84 -28.31 -4.64
CA GLU A 179 24.09 -28.79 -3.48
C GLU A 179 24.56 -28.07 -2.22
N ILE A 180 23.62 -27.56 -1.43
CA ILE A 180 23.90 -27.03 -0.10
C ILE A 180 23.81 -28.18 0.90
N THR A 181 24.96 -28.62 1.42
CA THR A 181 25.00 -29.67 2.43
C THR A 181 24.55 -29.17 3.81
N ASP A 182 24.26 -30.10 4.73
CA ASP A 182 23.92 -29.78 6.12
C ASP A 182 25.02 -28.98 6.85
N SER A 183 26.29 -29.10 6.42
CA SER A 183 27.41 -28.31 6.96
C SER A 183 27.60 -26.94 6.31
N GLY A 184 26.84 -26.62 5.26
CA GLY A 184 27.02 -25.40 4.46
C GLY A 184 28.15 -25.50 3.43
N GLU A 185 28.71 -26.69 3.20
CA GLU A 185 29.60 -26.92 2.06
C GLU A 185 28.79 -26.93 0.77
N LEU A 186 29.26 -26.19 -0.24
CA LEU A 186 28.68 -26.13 -1.57
C LEU A 186 29.34 -27.20 -2.45
N ILE A 187 28.60 -28.24 -2.80
CA ILE A 187 29.09 -29.30 -3.69
C ILE A 187 28.59 -28.99 -5.10
N GLU A 188 29.46 -28.46 -5.95
CA GLU A 188 29.16 -28.24 -7.37
C GLU A 188 28.71 -29.55 -8.04
N ARG A 189 27.55 -29.49 -8.69
CA ARG A 189 26.93 -30.61 -9.40
C ARG A 189 27.09 -30.44 -10.90
N VAL A 190 26.76 -29.25 -11.40
CA VAL A 190 26.61 -28.99 -12.83
C VAL A 190 27.10 -27.57 -13.13
N ASN A 191 27.96 -27.41 -14.13
CA ASN A 191 28.32 -26.10 -14.67
C ASN A 191 27.38 -25.75 -15.82
N LEU A 192 26.83 -24.54 -15.82
CA LEU A 192 25.90 -24.09 -16.84
C LEU A 192 26.66 -23.38 -17.97
N GLU A 193 26.49 -23.82 -19.21
CA GLU A 193 27.03 -23.16 -20.40
C GLU A 193 26.21 -21.89 -20.71
N SER A 194 26.34 -20.85 -19.87
CA SER A 194 25.44 -19.69 -19.83
C SER A 194 25.73 -18.58 -20.85
N GLY A 195 26.95 -18.52 -21.40
CA GLY A 195 27.38 -17.36 -22.19
C GLY A 195 27.39 -16.07 -21.35
N GLU A 196 26.92 -14.95 -21.91
CA GLU A 196 26.84 -13.64 -21.23
C GLU A 196 25.54 -13.43 -20.42
N ALA A 197 24.67 -14.46 -20.36
CA ALA A 197 23.38 -14.37 -19.68
C ALA A 197 23.53 -14.24 -18.16
N MET A 198 22.72 -13.39 -17.52
CA MET A 198 22.64 -13.28 -16.06
C MET A 198 21.29 -13.81 -15.57
N PHE A 199 21.32 -14.83 -14.72
CA PHE A 199 20.12 -15.46 -14.20
C PHE A 199 19.78 -14.96 -12.80
N HIS A 200 18.49 -14.76 -12.56
CA HIS A 200 17.95 -14.37 -11.25
C HIS A 200 16.97 -15.42 -10.69
N ASP A 201 16.66 -16.48 -11.46
CA ASP A 201 15.87 -17.63 -11.00
C ASP A 201 16.25 -18.90 -11.77
N ILE A 202 16.02 -20.06 -11.16
CA ILE A 202 16.27 -21.38 -11.74
C ILE A 202 15.35 -22.46 -11.16
N ALA A 203 14.89 -23.38 -12.01
CA ALA A 203 14.14 -24.57 -11.60
C ALA A 203 14.69 -25.84 -12.28
N GLN A 204 14.56 -26.98 -11.61
CA GLN A 204 14.90 -28.29 -12.18
C GLN A 204 13.70 -28.88 -12.92
N THR A 205 13.91 -29.43 -14.12
CA THR A 205 12.89 -30.15 -14.89
C THR A 205 12.77 -31.60 -14.42
N GLU A 206 11.64 -32.27 -14.71
CA GLU A 206 11.40 -33.66 -14.31
C GLU A 206 12.48 -34.65 -14.82
N ASP A 207 13.08 -34.37 -15.97
CA ASP A 207 14.16 -35.16 -16.57
C ASP A 207 15.56 -34.81 -16.05
N GLY A 208 15.66 -33.88 -15.09
CA GLY A 208 16.91 -33.51 -14.40
C GLY A 208 17.68 -32.36 -15.02
N GLY A 209 17.21 -31.81 -16.14
CA GLY A 209 17.70 -30.54 -16.71
C GLY A 209 17.29 -29.32 -15.90
N PHE A 210 17.60 -28.13 -16.41
CA PHE A 210 17.37 -26.87 -15.72
C PHE A 210 16.76 -25.82 -16.63
N ILE A 211 15.94 -24.95 -16.03
CA ILE A 211 15.37 -23.78 -16.68
C ILE A 211 15.79 -22.58 -15.85
N ALA A 212 16.59 -21.70 -16.43
CA ALA A 212 17.04 -20.48 -15.77
C ALA A 212 16.46 -19.27 -16.48
N THR A 213 16.05 -18.25 -15.70
CA THR A 213 15.52 -17.00 -16.23
C THR A 213 16.40 -15.83 -15.82
N GLY A 214 16.80 -15.05 -16.81
CA GLY A 214 17.34 -13.71 -16.64
C GLY A 214 16.24 -12.67 -16.82
N PHE A 215 16.60 -11.37 -16.71
CA PHE A 215 15.62 -10.29 -16.82
C PHE A 215 14.84 -10.27 -18.14
N ARG A 216 15.42 -10.76 -19.23
CA ARG A 216 14.82 -10.73 -20.57
C ARG A 216 15.02 -12.01 -21.36
N GLU A 217 15.49 -13.07 -20.72
CA GLU A 217 15.83 -14.32 -21.39
C GLU A 217 15.51 -15.53 -20.53
N ILE A 218 15.12 -16.61 -21.18
CA ILE A 218 14.97 -17.93 -20.56
C ILE A 218 15.92 -18.88 -21.28
N VAL A 219 16.66 -19.68 -20.50
CA VAL A 219 17.64 -20.63 -21.02
C VAL A 219 17.36 -22.00 -20.42
N ILE A 220 17.35 -23.01 -21.29
CA ILE A 220 17.10 -24.40 -20.92
C ILE A 220 18.41 -25.16 -21.07
N PHE A 221 18.78 -25.87 -20.01
CA PHE A 221 19.95 -26.72 -19.92
C PHE A 221 19.53 -28.18 -19.78
N ASP A 222 20.30 -29.09 -20.38
CA ASP A 222 20.17 -30.51 -20.06
C ASP A 222 20.74 -30.85 -18.67
N GLU A 223 20.61 -32.11 -18.25
CA GLU A 223 21.11 -32.63 -16.96
C GLU A 223 22.62 -32.41 -16.75
N ASN A 224 23.38 -32.15 -17.81
CA ASN A 224 24.83 -31.91 -17.76
C ASN A 224 25.18 -30.41 -17.85
N GLY A 225 24.17 -29.52 -17.85
CA GLY A 225 24.36 -28.07 -17.88
C GLY A 225 24.66 -27.51 -19.27
N LYS A 226 24.47 -28.31 -20.32
CA LYS A 226 24.62 -27.84 -21.70
C LYS A 226 23.36 -27.13 -22.13
N GLN A 227 23.50 -25.94 -22.70
CA GLN A 227 22.37 -25.20 -23.26
C GLN A 227 21.74 -26.00 -24.42
N VAL A 228 20.44 -26.29 -24.31
CA VAL A 228 19.66 -27.00 -25.34
C VAL A 228 18.69 -26.08 -26.07
N ALA A 229 18.20 -25.03 -25.42
CA ALA A 229 17.31 -24.04 -26.01
C ALA A 229 17.36 -22.72 -25.23
N SER A 230 16.90 -21.63 -25.86
CA SER A 230 16.66 -20.34 -25.21
C SER A 230 15.66 -19.51 -26.01
N ASP A 231 15.07 -18.52 -25.35
CA ASP A 231 14.23 -17.48 -25.96
C ASP A 231 14.39 -16.17 -25.18
N SER A 232 14.00 -15.06 -25.79
CA SER A 232 14.14 -13.72 -25.20
C SER A 232 12.87 -12.89 -25.38
N THR A 233 12.62 -11.98 -24.45
CA THR A 233 11.49 -11.06 -24.49
C THR A 233 11.81 -9.81 -25.33
N SER A 234 10.79 -9.00 -25.63
CA SER A 234 10.98 -7.66 -26.18
C SER A 234 11.64 -6.72 -25.16
N ASP A 235 12.12 -5.56 -25.61
CA ASP A 235 12.72 -4.55 -24.73
C ASP A 235 11.74 -4.00 -23.67
N ASP A 236 10.44 -4.11 -23.91
CA ASP A 236 9.39 -3.55 -23.05
C ASP A 236 8.86 -4.57 -22.01
N GLU A 237 9.40 -5.80 -21.99
CA GLU A 237 8.96 -6.88 -21.10
C GLU A 237 10.14 -7.42 -20.30
N MET A 238 9.94 -7.62 -19.00
CA MET A 238 10.92 -8.31 -18.14
C MET A 238 10.32 -9.56 -17.54
N ILE A 239 11.07 -10.66 -17.57
CA ILE A 239 10.71 -11.87 -16.84
C ILE A 239 10.90 -11.58 -15.34
N LEU A 240 9.87 -11.88 -14.56
CA LEU A 240 9.89 -11.81 -13.10
C LEU A 240 10.37 -13.14 -12.52
N GLN A 241 10.87 -13.08 -11.29
CA GLN A 241 11.72 -14.06 -10.61
C GLN A 241 11.23 -15.51 -10.45
N ARG A 242 10.11 -15.95 -11.05
CA ARG A 242 9.62 -17.31 -10.79
C ARG A 242 9.09 -18.03 -12.02
N VAL A 243 9.65 -19.20 -12.29
CA VAL A 243 9.07 -20.24 -13.15
C VAL A 243 8.17 -21.16 -12.33
N TYR A 244 6.91 -21.33 -12.77
CA TYR A 244 5.94 -22.22 -12.11
C TYR A 244 5.70 -23.48 -12.93
N MET A 245 5.50 -24.60 -12.24
CA MET A 245 5.23 -25.89 -12.87
C MET A 245 3.86 -26.42 -12.41
N GLN A 246 3.00 -26.73 -13.39
CA GLN A 246 1.66 -27.28 -13.15
C GLN A 246 1.26 -28.25 -14.26
N ASP A 247 0.93 -29.49 -13.89
CA ASP A 247 0.49 -30.55 -14.80
C ASP A 247 1.44 -30.77 -16.00
N GLY A 248 2.76 -30.72 -15.75
CA GLY A 248 3.82 -30.87 -16.76
C GLY A 248 3.98 -29.66 -17.70
N ASN A 249 3.26 -28.57 -17.45
CA ASN A 249 3.41 -27.29 -18.15
C ASN A 249 4.24 -26.33 -17.31
N PHE A 250 4.97 -25.46 -17.99
CA PHE A 250 5.78 -24.44 -17.35
C PHE A 250 5.27 -23.05 -17.71
N TYR A 251 5.29 -22.16 -16.73
CA TYR A 251 4.80 -20.80 -16.86
C TYR A 251 5.83 -19.81 -16.32
N ALA A 252 6.02 -18.70 -17.02
CA ALA A 252 6.84 -17.58 -16.57
C ALA A 252 5.95 -16.36 -16.35
N LEU A 253 6.27 -15.60 -15.31
CA LEU A 253 5.64 -14.33 -15.00
C LEU A 253 6.47 -13.19 -15.63
N PHE A 254 5.81 -12.15 -16.12
CA PHE A 254 6.46 -10.98 -16.70
C PHE A 254 5.89 -9.69 -16.12
N ALA A 255 6.74 -8.68 -15.99
CA ALA A 255 6.33 -7.30 -15.89
C ALA A 255 6.24 -6.71 -17.30
N ASP A 256 5.08 -6.12 -17.62
CA ASP A 256 4.86 -5.36 -18.84
C ASP A 256 5.12 -3.87 -18.54
N PHE A 257 6.08 -3.26 -19.24
CA PHE A 257 6.41 -1.84 -19.11
C PHE A 257 5.99 -1.04 -20.35
N GLY A 258 5.23 -1.64 -21.27
CA GLY A 258 4.93 -1.08 -22.59
C GLY A 258 4.11 0.22 -22.61
N SER A 259 3.56 0.64 -21.47
CA SER A 259 3.01 1.99 -21.29
C SER A 259 3.00 2.42 -19.82
N ILE A 260 3.13 3.72 -19.56
CA ILE A 260 2.93 4.34 -18.24
C ILE A 260 1.53 3.98 -17.65
N GLU A 261 0.59 3.58 -18.50
CA GLU A 261 -0.78 3.17 -18.14
C GLU A 261 -0.96 1.65 -17.89
N SER A 262 0.04 0.81 -18.19
CA SER A 262 -0.06 -0.66 -18.07
C SER A 262 0.81 -1.21 -16.94
N THR A 263 0.45 -0.90 -15.69
CA THR A 263 1.03 -1.56 -14.50
C THR A 263 0.45 -2.97 -14.30
N GLY A 264 0.46 -3.81 -15.35
CA GLY A 264 0.00 -5.20 -15.30
C GLY A 264 1.16 -6.19 -15.33
N SER A 265 1.08 -7.26 -14.53
CA SER A 265 1.89 -8.45 -14.78
C SER A 265 1.18 -9.33 -15.81
N ILE A 266 1.91 -10.14 -16.55
CA ILE A 266 1.34 -11.18 -17.42
C ILE A 266 1.98 -12.52 -17.14
N ILE A 267 1.25 -13.59 -17.36
CA ILE A 267 1.79 -14.96 -17.33
C ILE A 267 1.74 -15.57 -18.73
N ARG A 268 2.82 -16.25 -19.13
CA ARG A 268 2.89 -17.05 -20.35
C ARG A 268 3.31 -18.46 -20.05
N LYS A 269 2.65 -19.39 -20.72
CA LYS A 269 3.13 -20.76 -20.84
C LYS A 269 4.38 -20.78 -21.72
N PHE A 270 5.34 -21.64 -21.43
CA PHE A 270 6.46 -21.91 -22.33
C PHE A 270 6.69 -23.41 -22.50
N ASP A 271 7.25 -23.76 -23.64
CA ASP A 271 7.57 -25.13 -24.01
C ASP A 271 9.08 -25.38 -23.80
N PRO A 272 9.49 -26.14 -22.78
CA PRO A 272 10.91 -26.37 -22.50
C PRO A 272 11.62 -27.15 -23.61
N SER A 273 10.89 -27.92 -24.44
CA SER A 273 11.49 -28.70 -25.53
C SER A 273 11.93 -27.83 -26.71
N THR A 274 11.31 -26.66 -26.87
CA THR A 274 11.63 -25.69 -27.92
C THR A 274 12.24 -24.40 -27.38
N GLY A 275 12.14 -24.19 -26.07
CA GLY A 275 12.51 -22.98 -25.34
C GLY A 275 11.57 -21.80 -25.54
N LYS A 276 10.46 -21.96 -26.28
CA LYS A 276 9.66 -20.83 -26.75
C LYS A 276 8.49 -20.51 -25.83
N PHE A 277 8.25 -19.21 -25.64
CA PHE A 277 7.01 -18.74 -25.03
C PHE A 277 5.81 -18.93 -25.97
N SER A 278 4.66 -19.23 -25.36
CA SER A 278 3.38 -19.14 -26.05
C SER A 278 3.13 -17.68 -26.48
N PRO A 279 2.60 -17.44 -27.69
CA PRO A 279 2.18 -16.11 -28.08
C PRO A 279 0.97 -15.62 -27.27
N GLU A 280 0.24 -16.53 -26.62
CA GLU A 280 -0.85 -16.19 -25.72
C GLU A 280 -0.32 -15.84 -24.34
N SER A 281 -0.75 -14.69 -23.83
CA SER A 281 -0.47 -14.22 -22.47
C SER A 281 -1.77 -13.86 -21.76
N LYS A 282 -1.72 -13.84 -20.44
CA LYS A 282 -2.87 -13.50 -19.61
C LYS A 282 -2.45 -12.52 -18.52
N LYS A 283 -3.20 -11.43 -18.40
CA LYS A 283 -2.96 -10.38 -17.40
C LYS A 283 -3.25 -10.92 -16.01
N ILE A 284 -2.32 -10.74 -15.11
CA ILE A 284 -2.36 -11.21 -13.74
C ILE A 284 -2.08 -10.05 -12.78
N SER A 285 -2.69 -10.09 -11.60
CA SER A 285 -2.43 -9.15 -10.50
C SER A 285 -1.03 -9.39 -9.91
N ARG A 286 -0.55 -8.39 -9.16
CA ARG A 286 0.85 -8.30 -8.72
C ARG A 286 1.16 -9.09 -7.43
N ASP A 287 0.31 -10.02 -6.98
CA ASP A 287 0.53 -10.68 -5.69
C ASP A 287 1.43 -11.94 -5.76
N GLN A 288 1.73 -12.48 -4.58
CA GLN A 288 2.72 -13.53 -4.33
C GLN A 288 2.21 -14.91 -4.75
N PHE A 289 2.67 -15.39 -5.91
CA PHE A 289 2.54 -16.78 -6.34
C PHE A 289 3.64 -17.64 -5.71
N ASN A 290 3.29 -18.80 -5.17
CA ASN A 290 4.24 -19.77 -4.64
C ASN A 290 3.90 -21.18 -5.11
N GLN A 291 4.95 -21.97 -5.36
CA GLN A 291 4.82 -23.39 -5.69
C GLN A 291 4.58 -24.19 -4.41
N GLY A 292 3.48 -24.92 -4.34
CA GLY A 292 3.23 -25.95 -3.33
C GLY A 292 3.50 -27.35 -3.87
N ASN A 293 3.31 -28.36 -3.02
CA ASN A 293 3.51 -29.76 -3.41
C ASN A 293 2.59 -30.26 -4.52
N ASP A 294 1.36 -29.74 -4.59
CA ASP A 294 0.30 -30.23 -5.44
C ASP A 294 -0.31 -29.15 -6.34
N GLY A 295 0.36 -28.01 -6.49
CA GLY A 295 -0.09 -26.94 -7.37
C GLY A 295 0.54 -25.59 -7.06
N VAL A 296 0.08 -24.59 -7.80
CA VAL A 296 0.47 -23.20 -7.61
C VAL A 296 -0.59 -22.51 -6.77
N TYR A 297 -0.12 -21.77 -5.79
CA TYR A 297 -0.96 -21.08 -4.83
C TYR A 297 -0.68 -19.59 -4.88
N TYR A 298 -1.70 -18.83 -4.51
CA TYR A 298 -1.71 -17.40 -4.66
C TYR A 298 -2.46 -16.76 -3.50
N LEU A 299 -2.01 -15.57 -3.12
CA LEU A 299 -2.39 -14.87 -1.91
C LEU A 299 -3.06 -13.55 -2.29
N GLU A 300 -4.40 -13.50 -2.32
CA GLU A 300 -5.16 -12.28 -2.66
C GLU A 300 -6.36 -12.08 -1.76
N GLY A 301 -6.66 -10.81 -1.49
CA GLY A 301 -7.73 -10.42 -0.58
C GLY A 301 -7.60 -11.11 0.77
N ASN A 302 -8.69 -11.73 1.22
CA ASN A 302 -8.76 -12.45 2.48
C ASN A 302 -8.51 -13.97 2.38
N ASN A 303 -8.01 -14.48 1.25
CA ASN A 303 -7.87 -15.92 1.01
C ASN A 303 -6.45 -16.33 0.60
N VAL A 304 -6.16 -17.63 0.78
CA VAL A 304 -5.11 -18.35 0.08
C VAL A 304 -5.77 -19.34 -0.86
N GLU A 305 -5.47 -19.25 -2.15
CA GLU A 305 -6.19 -19.97 -3.19
C GLU A 305 -5.24 -20.77 -4.07
N ARG A 306 -5.65 -21.99 -4.45
CA ARG A 306 -4.99 -22.76 -5.49
C ARG A 306 -5.53 -22.33 -6.84
N ILE A 307 -4.63 -22.03 -7.76
CA ILE A 307 -4.96 -21.51 -9.08
C ILE A 307 -4.71 -22.53 -10.17
N ASP A 308 -5.53 -22.50 -11.20
CA ASP A 308 -5.26 -23.16 -12.48
C ASP A 308 -4.69 -22.11 -13.44
N LEU A 309 -3.40 -22.24 -13.80
CA LEU A 309 -2.70 -21.31 -14.69
C LEU A 309 -3.13 -21.46 -16.17
N GLU A 310 -3.69 -22.62 -16.55
CA GLU A 310 -4.18 -22.87 -17.90
C GLU A 310 -5.56 -22.27 -18.13
N SER A 311 -6.46 -22.29 -17.13
CA SER A 311 -7.76 -21.60 -17.24
C SER A 311 -7.74 -20.18 -16.68
N CYS A 312 -6.76 -19.86 -15.84
CA CYS A 312 -6.68 -18.61 -15.08
C CYS A 312 -7.92 -18.38 -14.22
N GLN A 313 -8.26 -19.39 -13.42
CA GLN A 313 -9.37 -19.35 -12.47
C GLN A 313 -8.94 -19.94 -11.13
N THR A 314 -9.57 -19.48 -10.06
CA THR A 314 -9.49 -20.13 -8.75
C THR A 314 -10.00 -21.56 -8.88
N ALA A 315 -9.12 -22.53 -8.65
CA ALA A 315 -9.47 -23.94 -8.63
C ALA A 315 -10.04 -24.35 -7.27
N GLU A 316 -9.47 -23.81 -6.19
CA GLU A 316 -9.88 -24.11 -4.81
C GLU A 316 -9.46 -22.98 -3.86
N VAL A 317 -10.34 -22.57 -2.94
CA VAL A 317 -9.96 -21.76 -1.78
C VAL A 317 -9.42 -22.69 -0.71
N LEU A 318 -8.13 -22.56 -0.36
CA LEU A 318 -7.48 -23.42 0.64
C LEU A 318 -7.95 -23.04 2.04
N PHE A 319 -7.83 -21.75 2.40
CA PHE A 319 -8.33 -21.18 3.65
C PHE A 319 -8.48 -19.66 3.53
N SER A 320 -9.24 -19.07 4.46
CA SER A 320 -9.35 -17.63 4.64
C SER A 320 -8.48 -17.15 5.80
N TRP A 321 -7.96 -15.93 5.77
CA TRP A 321 -7.25 -15.36 6.93
C TRP A 321 -8.14 -15.19 8.17
N ASN A 322 -9.48 -15.33 8.03
CA ASN A 322 -10.38 -15.48 9.18
C ASN A 322 -10.22 -16.82 9.90
N ASP A 323 -9.68 -17.85 9.24
CA ASP A 323 -9.50 -19.20 9.78
C ASP A 323 -8.22 -19.34 10.63
N VAL A 324 -7.42 -18.29 10.77
CA VAL A 324 -6.15 -18.31 11.51
C VAL A 324 -5.98 -17.02 12.31
N ASP A 325 -5.31 -17.11 13.46
CA ASP A 325 -4.97 -15.94 14.28
C ASP A 325 -3.53 -15.47 13.99
N VAL A 326 -3.26 -15.17 12.72
CA VAL A 326 -1.97 -14.67 12.21
C VAL A 326 -2.22 -13.49 11.30
N ASN A 327 -1.40 -12.46 11.47
CA ASN A 327 -1.40 -11.33 10.56
C ASN A 327 -0.74 -11.73 9.22
N ARG A 328 -1.47 -11.57 8.12
CA ARG A 328 -1.03 -11.86 6.74
C ARG A 328 0.15 -11.00 6.28
N LYS A 329 0.33 -9.81 6.83
CA LYS A 329 1.31 -8.85 6.33
C LYS A 329 2.74 -9.35 6.52
N SER A 330 3.62 -8.89 5.65
CA SER A 330 5.05 -9.20 5.68
C SER A 330 5.37 -10.69 5.60
N ILE A 331 4.52 -11.47 4.90
CA ILE A 331 4.87 -12.82 4.44
C ILE A 331 5.86 -12.66 3.29
N ASP A 332 7.06 -13.21 3.44
CA ASP A 332 8.10 -13.20 2.42
C ASP A 332 7.85 -14.34 1.41
N SER A 333 7.59 -15.54 1.93
CA SER A 333 7.26 -16.72 1.14
C SER A 333 6.39 -17.69 1.91
N PHE A 334 5.78 -18.62 1.19
CA PHE A 334 4.99 -19.69 1.80
C PHE A 334 5.09 -21.00 1.04
N TYR A 335 4.93 -22.09 1.77
CA TYR A 335 5.00 -23.44 1.25
C TYR A 335 3.82 -24.25 1.75
N ILE A 336 2.96 -24.68 0.81
CA ILE A 336 1.83 -25.56 1.09
C ILE A 336 2.31 -27.00 1.05
N LYS A 337 2.61 -27.57 2.22
CA LYS A 337 2.99 -28.99 2.33
C LYS A 337 1.78 -29.89 2.11
N SER A 338 0.63 -29.54 2.69
CA SER A 338 -0.67 -30.18 2.46
C SER A 338 -1.81 -29.26 2.94
N LYS A 339 -3.07 -29.67 2.76
CA LYS A 339 -4.23 -28.94 3.33
C LYS A 339 -4.26 -28.90 4.86
N GLU A 340 -3.51 -29.78 5.51
CA GLU A 340 -3.46 -29.91 6.97
C GLU A 340 -2.25 -29.18 7.58
N GLU A 341 -1.22 -28.88 6.78
CA GLU A 341 0.04 -28.33 7.26
C GLU A 341 0.64 -27.35 6.23
N ILE A 342 0.82 -26.10 6.66
CA ILE A 342 1.27 -24.98 5.81
C ILE A 342 2.38 -24.21 6.53
N PHE A 343 3.37 -23.70 5.80
CA PHE A 343 4.46 -22.88 6.35
C PHE A 343 4.48 -21.51 5.68
N PHE A 344 4.66 -20.46 6.47
CA PHE A 344 4.93 -19.10 6.02
C PHE A 344 6.22 -18.61 6.66
N VAL A 345 6.98 -17.80 5.93
CA VAL A 345 8.07 -17.02 6.51
C VAL A 345 7.64 -15.57 6.56
N GLN A 346 7.81 -14.93 7.72
CA GLN A 346 7.42 -13.56 7.96
C GLN A 346 8.59 -12.73 8.46
N SER A 347 8.77 -11.57 7.86
CA SER A 347 9.70 -10.54 8.32
C SER A 347 8.94 -9.47 9.11
N LYS A 348 9.50 -8.96 10.21
CA LYS A 348 9.01 -7.77 10.93
C LYS A 348 10.15 -6.80 11.17
N GLY A 349 9.85 -5.52 11.32
CA GLY A 349 10.87 -4.50 11.63
C GLY A 349 11.66 -4.00 10.42
N MET A 350 11.31 -4.42 9.19
CA MET A 350 11.69 -3.69 7.97
C MET A 350 10.82 -2.43 7.86
N LEU A 351 11.02 -1.47 8.75
CA LEU A 351 10.43 -0.15 8.60
C LEU A 351 11.24 0.59 7.53
N ILE A 352 10.67 0.71 6.34
CA ILE A 352 11.13 1.70 5.36
C ILE A 352 10.45 3.01 5.73
N ASP A 353 11.09 3.75 6.64
CA ASP A 353 10.77 5.17 6.77
C ASP A 353 11.45 5.87 5.58
N PRO A 354 10.69 6.45 4.63
CA PRO A 354 11.28 7.04 3.43
C PRO A 354 12.18 8.24 3.77
N TYR A 355 12.08 8.80 4.97
CA TYR A 355 12.85 9.95 5.41
C TYR A 355 14.05 9.57 6.27
N PHE A 356 14.02 8.45 7.01
CA PHE A 356 15.07 8.12 7.99
C PHE A 356 15.62 6.69 7.83
N GLU A 357 16.94 6.54 7.97
CA GLU A 357 17.57 5.21 8.06
C GLU A 357 17.09 4.47 9.34
N SER A 358 16.77 3.18 9.19
CA SER A 358 16.36 2.31 10.30
C SER A 358 17.57 1.59 10.91
N ASP A 359 17.76 1.73 12.22
CA ASP A 359 18.70 0.94 13.02
C ASP A 359 18.05 -0.29 13.68
N VAL A 360 16.80 -0.59 13.29
CA VAL A 360 16.08 -1.77 13.78
C VAL A 360 16.59 -3.00 13.06
N ILE A 361 17.07 -3.98 13.82
CA ILE A 361 17.38 -5.30 13.28
C ILE A 361 16.05 -5.98 12.93
N PRO A 362 15.80 -6.32 11.65
CA PRO A 362 14.58 -7.00 11.27
C PRO A 362 14.51 -8.36 11.98
N GLN A 363 13.31 -8.79 12.32
CA GLN A 363 13.04 -10.09 12.92
C GLN A 363 12.47 -11.02 11.84
N LEU A 364 12.87 -12.28 11.85
CA LEU A 364 12.36 -13.28 10.93
C LEU A 364 11.64 -14.38 11.71
N PHE A 365 10.50 -14.83 11.22
CA PHE A 365 9.67 -15.83 11.86
C PHE A 365 9.24 -16.91 10.87
N LEU A 366 9.31 -18.17 11.30
CA LEU A 366 8.57 -19.25 10.68
C LEU A 366 7.20 -19.32 11.35
N VAL A 367 6.13 -19.27 10.55
CA VAL A 367 4.76 -19.53 11.00
C VAL A 367 4.30 -20.85 10.41
N ARG A 368 4.11 -21.85 11.28
CA ARG A 368 3.58 -23.15 10.91
C ARG A 368 2.10 -23.22 11.25
N LEU A 369 1.26 -23.43 10.25
CA LEU A 369 -0.17 -23.65 10.42
C LEU A 369 -0.47 -25.15 10.43
N THR A 370 -1.23 -25.59 11.43
CA THR A 370 -1.79 -26.94 11.50
C THR A 370 -3.30 -26.85 11.60
N LYS A 371 -4.01 -27.57 10.72
CA LYS A 371 -5.47 -27.59 10.77
C LYS A 371 -5.96 -28.30 12.03
N GLU A 372 -6.91 -27.70 12.72
CA GLU A 372 -7.53 -28.29 13.90
C GLU A 372 -8.77 -29.10 13.53
N GLU A 373 -9.01 -30.20 14.25
CA GLU A 373 -10.25 -30.98 14.09
C GLU A 373 -11.49 -30.20 14.52
N LYS A 374 -11.32 -29.23 15.43
CA LYS A 374 -12.39 -28.38 15.96
C LYS A 374 -11.91 -26.95 16.10
N ASN A 375 -12.76 -26.00 15.75
CA ASN A 375 -12.48 -24.59 15.99
C ASN A 375 -12.43 -24.29 17.51
N PRO A 376 -11.30 -23.82 18.06
CA PRO A 376 -11.18 -23.53 19.50
C PRO A 376 -12.02 -22.32 19.93
N HIS A 377 -12.46 -21.49 18.99
CA HIS A 377 -13.30 -20.32 19.23
C HIS A 377 -14.80 -20.62 19.16
N ALA A 378 -15.19 -21.90 19.03
CA ALA A 378 -16.59 -22.31 18.96
C ALA A 378 -17.42 -21.72 20.11
N GLY A 379 -18.55 -21.10 19.75
CA GLY A 379 -19.44 -20.40 20.68
C GLY A 379 -19.17 -18.90 20.84
N LYS A 380 -18.05 -18.36 20.35
CA LYS A 380 -17.85 -16.90 20.25
C LYS A 380 -18.82 -16.30 19.23
N SER A 381 -19.35 -15.11 19.52
CA SER A 381 -20.17 -14.33 18.57
C SER A 381 -19.29 -13.67 17.51
N ILE A 382 -19.73 -13.65 16.26
CA ILE A 382 -18.97 -13.06 15.16
C ILE A 382 -19.40 -11.61 14.96
N ILE A 383 -18.43 -10.69 14.99
CA ILE A 383 -18.53 -9.30 14.57
C ILE A 383 -17.82 -9.18 13.23
N GLN A 384 -18.52 -8.70 12.22
CA GLN A 384 -17.94 -8.53 10.89
C GLN A 384 -17.40 -7.12 10.69
N ILE A 385 -16.17 -7.02 10.18
CA ILE A 385 -15.56 -5.76 9.73
C ILE A 385 -15.37 -5.80 8.21
N ALA A 386 -15.68 -4.72 7.52
CA ALA A 386 -15.33 -4.55 6.11
C ALA A 386 -14.56 -3.25 5.93
N SER A 387 -13.63 -3.23 4.98
CA SER A 387 -12.90 -2.03 4.60
C SER A 387 -13.33 -1.52 3.23
N SER A 388 -13.26 -0.21 3.02
CA SER A 388 -13.32 0.39 1.68
C SER A 388 -12.03 0.14 0.89
N MET A 389 -10.95 -0.19 1.60
CA MET A 389 -9.64 -0.52 1.06
C MET A 389 -9.54 -2.02 0.78
N ASN A 390 -8.70 -2.39 -0.20
CA ASN A 390 -8.31 -3.78 -0.39
C ASN A 390 -7.63 -4.31 0.89
N TYR A 391 -7.79 -5.63 1.17
CA TYR A 391 -7.21 -6.25 2.36
C TYR A 391 -5.69 -6.00 2.48
N SER A 392 -4.97 -6.04 1.35
CA SER A 392 -3.53 -5.77 1.26
C SER A 392 -3.14 -4.33 1.61
N MET A 393 -4.09 -3.40 1.69
CA MET A 393 -3.83 -2.00 2.04
C MET A 393 -4.24 -1.66 3.49
N ILE A 394 -4.85 -2.60 4.22
CA ILE A 394 -5.16 -2.39 5.64
C ILE A 394 -3.85 -2.23 6.43
N PRO A 395 -3.73 -1.28 7.37
CA PRO A 395 -2.51 -1.09 8.15
C PRO A 395 -2.17 -2.33 8.98
N ASP A 396 -0.88 -2.63 9.09
CA ASP A 396 -0.37 -3.83 9.77
C ASP A 396 -0.86 -3.91 11.22
N VAL A 397 -0.79 -2.78 11.92
CA VAL A 397 -1.24 -2.67 13.32
C VAL A 397 -2.72 -3.04 13.49
N ILE A 398 -3.58 -2.76 12.52
CA ILE A 398 -5.01 -3.08 12.64
C ILE A 398 -5.23 -4.59 12.57
N LEU A 399 -4.49 -5.28 11.69
CA LEU A 399 -4.55 -6.73 11.58
C LEU A 399 -3.94 -7.40 12.83
N ASP A 400 -2.83 -6.89 13.35
CA ASP A 400 -2.25 -7.33 14.62
C ASP A 400 -3.27 -7.17 15.77
N ARG A 401 -3.96 -6.03 15.87
CA ARG A 401 -4.99 -5.80 16.91
C ARG A 401 -6.21 -6.69 16.75
N ILE A 402 -6.61 -7.05 15.53
CA ILE A 402 -7.66 -8.06 15.30
C ILE A 402 -7.22 -9.42 15.86
N VAL A 403 -5.99 -9.84 15.58
CA VAL A 403 -5.42 -11.10 16.09
C VAL A 403 -5.37 -11.10 17.61
N GLU A 404 -4.84 -10.04 18.22
CA GLU A 404 -4.77 -9.89 19.68
C GLU A 404 -6.15 -9.94 20.33
N TYR A 405 -7.13 -9.23 19.78
CA TYR A 405 -8.50 -9.23 20.28
C TYR A 405 -9.14 -10.63 20.19
N ASN A 406 -8.89 -11.35 19.10
CA ASN A 406 -9.44 -12.69 18.88
C ASN A 406 -8.82 -13.75 19.80
N LEU A 407 -7.52 -13.60 20.11
CA LEU A 407 -6.78 -14.48 21.02
C LEU A 407 -7.09 -14.24 22.50
N ASP A 408 -7.62 -13.07 22.86
CA ASP A 408 -7.99 -12.77 24.25
C ASP A 408 -9.14 -13.71 24.72
N PRO A 409 -8.92 -14.53 25.76
CA PRO A 409 -9.91 -15.47 26.27
C PRO A 409 -11.09 -14.78 26.98
N GLU A 410 -10.95 -13.51 27.40
CA GLU A 410 -12.01 -12.75 28.04
C GLU A 410 -13.01 -12.18 27.00
N LYS A 411 -12.60 -12.07 25.73
CA LYS A 411 -13.46 -11.61 24.64
C LYS A 411 -14.42 -12.72 24.21
N LYS A 412 -15.71 -12.46 24.31
CA LYS A 412 -16.80 -13.36 23.88
C LYS A 412 -17.10 -13.29 22.39
N THR A 413 -16.44 -12.37 21.70
CA THR A 413 -16.61 -12.08 20.28
C THR A 413 -15.35 -12.40 19.51
N ARG A 414 -15.51 -12.70 18.23
CA ARG A 414 -14.46 -12.85 17.23
C ARG A 414 -14.72 -11.83 16.12
N ILE A 415 -13.68 -11.08 15.78
CA ILE A 415 -13.68 -10.16 14.63
C ILE A 415 -13.32 -10.98 13.39
N GLU A 416 -14.15 -10.90 12.36
CA GLU A 416 -13.91 -11.52 11.05
C GLU A 416 -13.99 -10.46 9.95
N PHE A 417 -13.02 -10.47 9.04
CA PHE A 417 -12.99 -9.57 7.91
C PHE A 417 -13.90 -10.05 6.77
N VAL A 418 -14.63 -9.13 6.16
CA VAL A 418 -15.47 -9.36 4.99
C VAL A 418 -14.91 -8.56 3.82
N ASP A 419 -14.40 -9.29 2.82
CA ASP A 419 -13.89 -8.68 1.61
C ASP A 419 -15.03 -8.38 0.63
N TYR A 420 -15.22 -7.09 0.34
CA TYR A 420 -16.22 -6.61 -0.62
C TYR A 420 -15.62 -6.34 -2.00
N SER A 421 -14.30 -6.38 -2.16
CA SER A 421 -13.62 -6.01 -3.39
C SER A 421 -14.04 -6.94 -4.54
N SER A 422 -14.58 -6.35 -5.61
CA SER A 422 -14.99 -7.10 -6.80
C SER A 422 -13.82 -7.46 -7.72
N ILE A 423 -12.61 -6.94 -7.44
CA ILE A 423 -11.38 -7.21 -8.20
C ILE A 423 -10.50 -8.27 -7.53
N SER A 424 -10.92 -8.92 -6.43
CA SER A 424 -10.17 -10.04 -5.84
C SER A 424 -10.21 -11.26 -6.77
N THR A 425 -9.54 -11.13 -7.90
CA THR A 425 -9.28 -12.16 -8.89
C THR A 425 -7.83 -11.98 -9.33
N PRO A 426 -7.06 -13.08 -9.41
CA PRO A 426 -5.68 -13.04 -9.85
C PRO A 426 -5.56 -12.48 -11.26
N PHE A 427 -6.66 -12.37 -12.02
CA PHE A 427 -6.66 -11.88 -13.39
C PHE A 427 -7.62 -10.69 -13.51
N PRO A 428 -7.16 -9.45 -13.21
CA PRO A 428 -7.99 -8.27 -13.33
C PRO A 428 -8.32 -7.98 -14.80
N PRO A 429 -9.50 -7.43 -15.13
CA PRO A 429 -9.82 -7.07 -16.50
C PRO A 429 -8.85 -6.00 -17.02
N THR A 430 -8.57 -6.03 -18.33
CA THR A 430 -7.50 -5.24 -18.95
C THR A 430 -7.71 -3.72 -18.88
N ASP A 431 -8.97 -3.25 -18.81
CA ASP A 431 -9.35 -1.83 -18.96
C ASP A 431 -10.21 -1.30 -17.79
N THR A 432 -9.97 -1.74 -16.56
CA THR A 432 -10.83 -1.33 -15.42
C THR A 432 -10.31 -0.06 -14.77
N ASP A 433 -11.11 1.00 -14.80
CA ASP A 433 -10.87 2.24 -14.06
C ASP A 433 -10.98 1.99 -12.55
N GLU A 434 -9.88 2.12 -11.80
CA GLU A 434 -9.81 1.81 -10.36
C GLU A 434 -10.84 2.61 -9.55
N ASP A 435 -10.99 3.91 -9.86
CA ASP A 435 -11.98 4.80 -9.24
C ASP A 435 -13.40 4.25 -9.40
N THR A 436 -13.73 3.73 -10.59
CA THR A 436 -15.03 3.11 -10.86
C THR A 436 -15.24 1.84 -10.03
N VAL A 437 -14.21 1.03 -9.82
CA VAL A 437 -14.37 -0.20 -9.03
C VAL A 437 -14.49 0.09 -7.53
N ILE A 438 -13.72 1.05 -7.03
CA ILE A 438 -13.86 1.53 -5.65
C ILE A 438 -15.30 2.02 -5.46
N ALA A 439 -15.82 2.85 -6.37
CA ALA A 439 -17.20 3.33 -6.32
C ALA A 439 -18.23 2.19 -6.29
N GLN A 440 -18.07 1.16 -7.13
CA GLN A 440 -18.94 -0.02 -7.15
C GLN A 440 -18.88 -0.84 -5.86
N THR A 441 -17.68 -1.01 -5.31
CA THR A 441 -17.45 -1.73 -4.04
C THR A 441 -18.14 -1.02 -2.90
N VAL A 442 -17.95 0.31 -2.80
CA VAL A 442 -18.58 1.17 -1.81
C VAL A 442 -20.10 1.15 -1.94
N ASP A 443 -20.65 1.20 -3.16
CA ASP A 443 -22.09 1.11 -3.41
C ASP A 443 -22.67 -0.25 -2.98
N LYS A 444 -21.96 -1.35 -3.24
CA LYS A 444 -22.37 -2.68 -2.79
C LYS A 444 -22.43 -2.77 -1.26
N VAL A 445 -21.43 -2.25 -0.57
CA VAL A 445 -21.43 -2.18 0.91
C VAL A 445 -22.61 -1.34 1.40
N TYR A 446 -22.83 -0.17 0.79
CA TYR A 446 -23.93 0.70 1.15
C TYR A 446 -25.30 0.01 1.00
N LEU A 447 -25.54 -0.70 -0.12
CA LEU A 447 -26.77 -1.43 -0.37
C LEU A 447 -26.98 -2.59 0.62
N ASP A 448 -25.93 -3.33 0.96
CA ASP A 448 -26.01 -4.39 1.98
C ASP A 448 -26.32 -3.82 3.36
N MET A 449 -25.73 -2.67 3.70
CA MET A 449 -26.02 -1.96 4.95
C MET A 449 -27.49 -1.49 4.99
N VAL A 450 -27.99 -0.85 3.92
CA VAL A 450 -29.42 -0.46 3.80
C VAL A 450 -30.35 -1.68 3.91
N GLY A 451 -29.95 -2.80 3.32
CA GLY A 451 -30.68 -4.07 3.34
C GLY A 451 -30.63 -4.81 4.69
N GLY A 452 -29.80 -4.37 5.64
CA GLY A 452 -29.60 -5.04 6.93
C GLY A 452 -28.74 -6.30 6.88
N ALA A 453 -28.02 -6.50 5.77
CA ALA A 453 -27.10 -7.62 5.54
C ALA A 453 -25.61 -7.24 5.70
N GLY A 454 -25.31 -5.94 5.81
CA GLY A 454 -23.94 -5.41 5.88
C GLY A 454 -23.17 -5.76 7.17
N PRO A 455 -21.86 -5.42 7.20
CA PRO A 455 -20.97 -5.67 8.33
C PRO A 455 -21.38 -4.91 9.60
N ASP A 456 -20.80 -5.29 10.73
CA ASP A 456 -21.03 -4.65 12.03
C ASP A 456 -20.14 -3.41 12.21
N ILE A 457 -18.94 -3.44 11.63
CA ILE A 457 -17.95 -2.36 11.62
C ILE A 457 -17.57 -2.03 10.18
N LEU A 458 -17.50 -0.74 9.86
CA LEU A 458 -16.96 -0.21 8.62
C LEU A 458 -15.60 0.43 8.91
N LEU A 459 -14.57 -0.03 8.21
CA LEU A 459 -13.21 0.50 8.28
C LEU A 459 -12.92 1.36 7.04
N ASN A 460 -12.43 2.56 7.29
CA ASN A 460 -12.08 3.57 6.30
C ASN A 460 -13.20 4.05 5.36
N PHE A 461 -14.45 4.15 5.85
CA PHE A 461 -15.57 4.66 5.04
C PHE A 461 -15.84 6.17 5.22
N GLY A 462 -14.98 6.88 5.95
CA GLY A 462 -15.15 8.31 6.28
C GLY A 462 -15.23 9.25 5.08
N GLU A 463 -14.59 8.93 3.96
CA GLU A 463 -14.66 9.75 2.74
C GLU A 463 -16.02 9.65 2.02
N TYR A 464 -16.84 8.64 2.34
CA TYR A 464 -18.07 8.32 1.63
C TYR A 464 -19.30 8.84 2.39
N SER A 465 -19.63 10.11 2.16
CA SER A 465 -20.69 10.84 2.88
C SER A 465 -22.09 10.20 2.85
N GLN A 466 -22.35 9.25 1.93
CA GLN A 466 -23.60 8.48 1.91
C GLN A 466 -23.79 7.61 3.17
N PHE A 467 -22.70 7.17 3.82
CA PHE A 467 -22.79 6.37 5.05
C PHE A 467 -23.11 7.19 6.30
N ASP A 468 -22.90 8.51 6.25
CA ASP A 468 -23.07 9.43 7.37
C ASP A 468 -24.55 9.72 7.62
N ASN A 469 -25.30 8.73 8.13
CA ASN A 469 -26.68 8.87 8.55
C ASN A 469 -27.11 7.79 9.56
N GLY A 470 -28.02 8.15 10.47
CA GLY A 470 -28.44 7.29 11.59
C GLY A 470 -29.18 6.01 11.20
N LYS A 471 -29.61 5.85 9.94
CA LYS A 471 -30.22 4.60 9.45
C LYS A 471 -29.15 3.54 9.13
N ILE A 472 -27.90 3.95 8.92
CA ILE A 472 -26.78 3.09 8.52
C ILE A 472 -25.78 2.95 9.66
N LEU A 473 -25.33 4.08 10.21
CA LEU A 473 -24.30 4.11 11.24
C LEU A 473 -24.84 4.64 12.57
N LEU A 474 -24.28 4.12 13.66
CA LEU A 474 -24.52 4.57 15.01
C LEU A 474 -23.89 5.95 15.19
N ASP A 475 -24.57 6.85 15.90
CA ASP A 475 -23.96 8.09 16.37
C ASP A 475 -22.96 7.76 17.51
N LEU A 476 -21.67 7.79 17.20
CA LEU A 476 -20.58 7.45 18.10
C LEU A 476 -20.41 8.46 19.23
N ASN A 477 -20.97 9.67 19.14
CA ASN A 477 -21.03 10.58 20.28
C ASN A 477 -21.74 9.92 21.48
N THR A 478 -22.75 9.08 21.22
CA THR A 478 -23.46 8.34 22.28
C THR A 478 -22.58 7.34 23.02
N LYS A 479 -21.52 6.84 22.38
CA LYS A 479 -20.54 5.92 22.99
C LYS A 479 -19.40 6.68 23.64
N ILE A 480 -18.87 7.72 22.97
CA ILE A 480 -17.83 8.60 23.51
C ILE A 480 -18.27 9.24 24.83
N ASP A 481 -19.50 9.73 24.91
CA ASP A 481 -20.02 10.41 26.10
C ASP A 481 -20.71 9.46 27.09
N GLY A 482 -20.62 8.14 26.86
CA GLY A 482 -21.22 7.08 27.67
C GLY A 482 -20.40 6.70 28.92
N GLU A 483 -20.94 5.77 29.71
CA GLU A 483 -20.33 5.32 30.99
C GLU A 483 -18.93 4.70 30.82
N ASN A 484 -18.70 4.00 29.70
CA ASN A 484 -17.39 3.44 29.30
C ASN A 484 -16.84 4.20 28.08
N GLY A 485 -17.10 5.50 28.02
CA GLY A 485 -16.73 6.36 26.92
C GLY A 485 -15.28 6.83 26.97
N LEU A 486 -14.95 7.79 26.10
CA LEU A 486 -13.61 8.37 26.00
C LEU A 486 -13.57 9.71 26.73
N ASN A 487 -12.41 10.04 27.30
CA ASN A 487 -12.14 11.40 27.73
C ASN A 487 -11.81 12.27 26.51
N ARG A 488 -12.77 13.06 26.01
CA ARG A 488 -12.58 13.94 24.84
C ARG A 488 -11.37 14.84 24.94
N GLU A 489 -10.97 15.25 26.15
CA GLU A 489 -9.79 16.10 26.36
C GLU A 489 -8.46 15.43 25.99
N GLU A 490 -8.42 14.10 25.85
CA GLU A 490 -7.23 13.36 25.39
C GLU A 490 -7.11 13.32 23.86
N TYR A 491 -8.16 13.74 23.15
CA TYR A 491 -8.27 13.67 21.69
C TYR A 491 -8.35 15.07 21.08
N PHE A 492 -8.12 15.16 19.77
CA PHE A 492 -8.46 16.34 18.99
C PHE A 492 -9.99 16.42 18.82
N ASP A 493 -10.71 16.83 19.87
CA ASP A 493 -12.17 16.97 19.81
C ASP A 493 -12.60 17.94 18.70
N ASN A 494 -11.78 18.95 18.36
CA ASN A 494 -12.02 19.82 17.21
C ASN A 494 -12.14 19.05 15.89
N VAL A 495 -11.31 18.01 15.69
CA VAL A 495 -11.38 17.12 14.52
C VAL A 495 -12.59 16.20 14.63
N LEU A 496 -12.88 15.63 15.80
CA LEU A 496 -14.09 14.83 16.01
C LEU A 496 -15.37 15.62 15.68
N ARG A 497 -15.45 16.88 16.12
CA ARG A 497 -16.57 17.79 15.79
C ARG A 497 -16.61 18.14 14.31
N ALA A 498 -15.47 18.34 13.67
CA ALA A 498 -15.39 18.58 12.23
C ALA A 498 -15.93 17.40 11.40
N CYS A 499 -15.76 16.18 11.91
CA CYS A 499 -16.28 14.94 11.33
C CYS A 499 -17.80 14.74 11.53
N GLU A 500 -18.45 15.54 12.37
CA GLU A 500 -19.89 15.41 12.60
C GLU A 500 -20.71 15.86 11.38
N LYS A 501 -21.85 15.18 11.19
CA LYS A 501 -22.90 15.61 10.27
C LYS A 501 -24.19 15.81 11.06
N ASP A 502 -24.72 17.02 10.99
CA ASP A 502 -25.91 17.44 11.76
C ASP A 502 -25.79 17.18 13.28
N GLY A 503 -24.58 17.29 13.82
CA GLY A 503 -24.28 17.07 15.25
C GLY A 503 -24.08 15.60 15.65
N HIS A 504 -24.05 14.68 14.68
CA HIS A 504 -23.84 13.25 14.91
C HIS A 504 -22.51 12.79 14.32
N LEU A 505 -21.76 11.97 15.07
CA LEU A 505 -20.47 11.42 14.64
C LEU A 505 -20.67 9.99 14.14
N TYR A 506 -20.83 9.82 12.83
CA TYR A 506 -21.03 8.49 12.24
C TYR A 506 -19.73 7.74 11.93
N GLN A 507 -18.65 8.47 11.72
CA GLN A 507 -17.32 7.97 11.38
C GLN A 507 -16.31 8.58 12.34
N LEU A 508 -15.62 7.75 13.11
CA LEU A 508 -14.58 8.17 14.03
C LEU A 508 -13.22 8.10 13.31
N PRO A 509 -12.47 9.22 13.16
CA PRO A 509 -11.11 9.17 12.66
C PRO A 509 -10.19 8.49 13.69
N VAL A 510 -9.49 7.43 13.28
CA VAL A 510 -8.44 6.78 14.08
C VAL A 510 -7.14 7.55 13.93
N ASN A 511 -6.80 7.93 12.70
CA ASN A 511 -5.80 8.94 12.40
C ASN A 511 -6.31 9.77 11.20
N PHE A 512 -5.72 10.95 11.02
CA PHE A 512 -6.18 11.90 10.02
C PHE A 512 -5.00 12.61 9.38
N ILE A 513 -5.27 13.20 8.23
CA ILE A 513 -4.33 14.00 7.46
C ILE A 513 -4.83 15.45 7.46
N ALA A 514 -3.92 16.41 7.48
CA ALA A 514 -4.29 17.81 7.39
C ALA A 514 -4.15 18.27 5.94
N SER A 515 -5.27 18.52 5.26
CA SER A 515 -5.27 18.88 3.83
C SER A 515 -6.04 20.17 3.54
N GLY A 516 -5.64 20.84 2.47
CA GLY A 516 -6.17 22.14 2.07
C GLY A 516 -5.15 22.88 1.22
N MET A 517 -4.87 24.13 1.56
CA MET A 517 -3.87 24.94 0.84
C MET A 517 -2.90 25.64 1.78
N ALA A 518 -1.66 25.73 1.31
CA ALA A 518 -0.63 26.63 1.81
C ALA A 518 -0.59 27.85 0.87
N ALA A 519 -0.86 29.05 1.39
CA ALA A 519 -0.84 30.29 0.63
C ALA A 519 0.26 31.22 1.13
N ASN A 520 0.93 31.92 0.21
CA ASN A 520 1.83 33.00 0.58
C ASN A 520 1.02 34.09 1.30
N ALA A 521 1.43 34.43 2.52
CA ALA A 521 0.72 35.37 3.38
C ALA A 521 0.47 36.74 2.71
N GLU A 522 1.32 37.15 1.77
CA GLU A 522 1.16 38.37 0.97
C GLU A 522 -0.20 38.46 0.25
N TYR A 523 -0.76 37.33 -0.20
CA TYR A 523 -2.01 37.30 -0.99
C TYR A 523 -3.24 36.92 -0.17
N THR A 524 -3.10 36.78 1.14
CA THR A 524 -4.19 36.28 2.00
C THR A 524 -5.04 37.39 2.60
N ASP A 525 -4.56 38.63 2.59
CA ASP A 525 -5.11 39.75 3.36
C ASP A 525 -5.34 39.40 4.85
N GLY A 526 -4.53 38.47 5.39
CA GLY A 526 -4.65 37.97 6.76
C GLY A 526 -5.84 37.04 7.01
N LYS A 527 -6.52 36.58 5.96
CA LYS A 527 -7.61 35.60 6.05
C LYS A 527 -7.06 34.19 6.22
N ALA A 528 -7.71 33.41 7.09
CA ALA A 528 -7.43 31.98 7.29
C ALA A 528 -8.41 31.06 6.53
N SER A 529 -9.27 31.63 5.69
CA SER A 529 -10.18 30.93 4.77
C SER A 529 -10.41 31.78 3.53
N TRP A 530 -10.69 31.11 2.41
CA TRP A 530 -11.11 31.74 1.17
C TRP A 530 -12.48 31.23 0.76
N SER A 531 -13.41 32.15 0.50
CA SER A 531 -14.57 31.84 -0.34
C SER A 531 -14.13 31.62 -1.79
N TYR A 532 -15.00 31.07 -2.64
CA TYR A 532 -14.71 30.98 -4.08
C TYR A 532 -14.49 32.36 -4.72
N ASP A 533 -15.15 33.40 -4.19
CA ASP A 533 -14.94 34.79 -4.64
C ASP A 533 -13.57 35.34 -4.21
N ASP A 534 -13.13 35.04 -2.99
CA ASP A 534 -11.79 35.40 -2.53
C ASP A 534 -10.72 34.72 -3.39
N PHE A 535 -10.89 33.42 -3.66
CA PHE A 535 -10.01 32.65 -4.52
C PHE A 535 -9.90 33.26 -5.93
N GLN A 536 -11.04 33.62 -6.52
CA GLN A 536 -11.10 34.29 -7.83
C GLN A 536 -10.49 35.71 -7.80
N ALA A 537 -10.64 36.43 -6.68
CA ALA A 537 -10.01 37.73 -6.50
C ALA A 537 -8.48 37.61 -6.45
N VAL A 538 -7.94 36.59 -5.77
CA VAL A 538 -6.49 36.33 -5.76
C VAL A 538 -5.99 36.03 -7.17
N ILE A 539 -6.65 35.13 -7.91
CA ILE A 539 -6.34 34.84 -9.33
C ILE A 539 -6.25 36.13 -10.17
N SER A 540 -7.11 37.11 -9.88
CA SER A 540 -7.16 38.38 -10.62
C SER A 540 -6.10 39.39 -10.18
N SER A 541 -5.49 39.19 -9.01
CA SER A 541 -4.54 40.13 -8.38
C SER A 541 -3.07 39.74 -8.54
N ILE A 542 -2.78 38.45 -8.76
CA ILE A 542 -1.42 37.94 -8.88
C ILE A 542 -0.72 38.46 -10.13
N PRO A 543 0.63 38.63 -10.12
CA PRO A 543 1.39 39.08 -11.29
C PRO A 543 1.23 38.14 -12.50
N GLU A 544 1.38 38.65 -13.73
CA GLU A 544 1.24 37.86 -14.97
C GLU A 544 2.17 36.64 -15.04
N ASN A 545 3.31 36.66 -14.35
CA ASN A 545 4.29 35.56 -14.33
C ASN A 545 4.09 34.59 -13.15
N MET A 546 2.99 34.71 -12.42
CA MET A 546 2.63 33.88 -11.27
C MET A 546 1.30 33.18 -11.54
N SER A 547 1.21 31.92 -11.12
CA SER A 547 -0.03 31.15 -11.17
C SER A 547 -0.69 31.07 -9.79
N MET A 548 -1.98 30.73 -9.76
CA MET A 548 -2.66 30.53 -8.48
C MET A 548 -2.14 29.30 -7.74
N ILE A 549 -1.98 28.20 -8.48
CA ILE A 549 -1.53 26.89 -8.04
C ILE A 549 -0.54 26.32 -9.06
N GLN A 550 0.15 25.23 -8.69
CA GLN A 550 0.94 24.43 -9.62
C GLN A 550 0.07 23.87 -10.76
N GLU A 551 0.68 23.55 -11.90
CA GLU A 551 -0.04 22.89 -12.99
C GLU A 551 -0.64 21.58 -12.49
N MET A 552 -1.94 21.40 -12.70
CA MET A 552 -2.73 20.28 -12.17
C MET A 552 -3.86 19.96 -13.15
N PRO A 553 -4.21 18.68 -13.38
CA PRO A 553 -5.34 18.31 -14.24
C PRO A 553 -6.65 18.96 -13.77
N TRP A 554 -7.48 19.42 -14.70
CA TRP A 554 -8.73 20.11 -14.38
C TRP A 554 -9.67 19.28 -13.48
N ALA A 555 -9.66 17.95 -13.63
CA ALA A 555 -10.49 17.06 -12.82
C ALA A 555 -10.06 17.04 -11.36
N GLU A 556 -8.76 17.14 -11.08
CA GLU A 556 -8.22 17.19 -9.72
C GLU A 556 -8.47 18.57 -9.07
N VAL A 557 -8.34 19.66 -9.84
CA VAL A 557 -8.75 21.00 -9.39
C VAL A 557 -10.25 21.01 -9.03
N LEU A 558 -11.08 20.38 -9.85
CA LEU A 558 -12.52 20.25 -9.60
C LEU A 558 -12.80 19.46 -8.32
N GLU A 559 -12.13 18.32 -8.11
CA GLU A 559 -12.28 17.52 -6.90
C GLU A 559 -11.87 18.31 -5.65
N ASN A 560 -10.72 18.99 -5.69
CA ASN A 560 -10.23 19.83 -4.59
C ASN A 560 -11.19 20.97 -4.23
N LEU A 561 -11.79 21.64 -5.22
CA LEU A 561 -12.76 22.70 -4.97
C LEU A 561 -14.10 22.17 -4.45
N LEU A 562 -14.49 20.94 -4.81
CA LEU A 562 -15.67 20.29 -4.25
C LEU A 562 -15.47 19.90 -2.79
N TYR A 563 -14.26 19.73 -2.28
CA TYR A 563 -14.07 19.46 -0.84
C TYR A 563 -14.40 20.63 0.08
N GLY A 564 -14.44 21.87 -0.41
CA GLY A 564 -14.77 23.05 0.40
C GLY A 564 -16.20 23.03 0.94
N GLU A 565 -17.19 22.79 0.07
CA GLU A 565 -18.61 22.77 0.44
C GLU A 565 -19.41 21.65 -0.26
N GLY A 566 -18.77 20.67 -0.89
CA GLY A 566 -19.45 19.71 -1.77
C GLY A 566 -20.57 18.90 -1.11
N ARG A 567 -20.45 18.64 0.20
CA ARG A 567 -21.50 18.01 1.02
C ARG A 567 -22.83 18.78 0.98
N THR A 568 -22.81 20.11 0.76
CA THR A 568 -24.05 20.91 0.73
C THR A 568 -24.84 20.72 -0.56
N PHE A 569 -24.25 20.14 -1.61
CA PHE A 569 -24.96 19.89 -2.87
C PHE A 569 -25.85 18.66 -2.82
N ILE A 570 -25.69 17.80 -1.80
CA ILE A 570 -26.37 16.50 -1.72
C ILE A 570 -26.96 16.29 -0.33
N ASP A 571 -28.29 16.18 -0.26
CA ASP A 571 -29.01 15.73 0.92
C ASP A 571 -29.55 14.32 0.68
N TYR A 572 -28.84 13.32 1.20
CA TYR A 572 -29.23 11.91 1.09
C TYR A 572 -30.49 11.57 1.89
N GLU A 573 -30.79 12.29 2.97
CA GLU A 573 -31.94 11.98 3.81
C GLU A 573 -33.25 12.41 3.14
N ASN A 574 -33.27 13.62 2.58
CA ASN A 574 -34.42 14.19 1.89
C ASN A 574 -34.40 13.94 0.37
N LYS A 575 -33.32 13.35 -0.15
CA LYS A 575 -33.10 13.07 -1.58
C LYS A 575 -33.15 14.34 -2.44
N THR A 576 -32.58 15.42 -1.92
CA THR A 576 -32.52 16.70 -2.63
C THR A 576 -31.10 17.01 -3.08
N LEU A 577 -31.00 17.72 -4.21
CA LEU A 577 -29.75 18.05 -4.89
C LEU A 577 -29.74 19.54 -5.24
N HIS A 578 -28.56 20.16 -5.20
CA HIS A 578 -28.39 21.60 -5.40
C HIS A 578 -27.28 21.95 -6.41
N PHE A 579 -27.11 21.15 -7.47
CA PHE A 579 -26.07 21.42 -8.48
C PHE A 579 -26.40 22.60 -9.41
N ASP A 580 -27.63 23.12 -9.36
CA ASP A 580 -28.03 24.36 -10.01
C ASP A 580 -27.71 25.63 -9.20
N ASP A 581 -27.11 25.48 -8.02
CA ASP A 581 -26.66 26.60 -7.18
C ASP A 581 -25.56 27.42 -7.89
N PRO A 582 -25.63 28.77 -7.87
CA PRO A 582 -24.57 29.64 -8.40
C PRO A 582 -23.15 29.30 -7.91
N LYS A 583 -22.99 28.77 -6.69
CA LYS A 583 -21.70 28.30 -6.16
C LYS A 583 -21.11 27.19 -7.02
N PHE A 584 -21.92 26.22 -7.47
CA PHE A 584 -21.43 25.14 -8.33
C PHE A 584 -20.98 25.65 -9.70
N LEU A 585 -21.72 26.60 -10.29
CA LEU A 585 -21.32 27.25 -11.54
C LEU A 585 -19.99 28.00 -11.38
N LYS A 586 -19.78 28.66 -10.23
CA LYS A 586 -18.52 29.33 -9.89
C LYS A 586 -17.34 28.36 -9.82
N ILE A 587 -17.53 27.18 -9.23
CA ILE A 587 -16.50 26.13 -9.21
C ILE A 587 -16.09 25.78 -10.65
N LEU A 588 -17.06 25.54 -11.55
CA LEU A 588 -16.75 25.23 -12.95
C LEU A 588 -15.96 26.36 -13.63
N GLU A 589 -16.33 27.63 -13.40
CA GLU A 589 -15.61 28.79 -13.92
C GLU A 589 -14.15 28.82 -13.46
N ILE A 590 -13.90 28.58 -12.16
CA ILE A 590 -12.54 28.54 -11.59
C ILE A 590 -11.74 27.40 -12.20
N VAL A 591 -12.31 26.18 -12.25
CA VAL A 591 -11.65 25.00 -12.84
C VAL A 591 -11.24 25.27 -14.28
N LYS A 592 -12.11 25.89 -15.08
CA LYS A 592 -11.80 26.24 -16.47
C LYS A 592 -10.69 27.30 -16.60
N ALA A 593 -10.54 28.16 -15.60
CA ALA A 593 -9.53 29.22 -15.62
C ALA A 593 -8.13 28.71 -15.29
N ILE A 594 -7.99 27.72 -14.40
CA ILE A 594 -6.68 27.29 -13.87
C ILE A 594 -6.33 25.82 -14.09
N GLY A 595 -7.32 24.98 -14.42
CA GLY A 595 -7.11 23.54 -14.63
C GLY A 595 -6.43 23.23 -15.96
N SER A 596 -5.49 22.29 -15.94
CA SER A 596 -4.80 21.82 -17.14
C SER A 596 -5.61 20.75 -17.87
N MET A 597 -5.55 20.76 -19.19
CA MET A 597 -6.07 19.67 -20.03
C MET A 597 -5.11 18.48 -20.13
N ARG A 598 -3.87 18.66 -19.65
CA ARG A 598 -2.88 17.61 -19.62
C ARG A 598 -3.22 16.60 -18.54
N THR A 599 -2.91 15.34 -18.79
CA THR A 599 -3.04 14.28 -17.80
C THR A 599 -1.94 14.42 -16.75
N GLU A 600 -2.13 13.76 -15.61
CA GLU A 600 -1.12 13.70 -14.56
C GLU A 600 0.20 13.13 -15.09
N ALA A 601 0.15 12.05 -15.88
CA ALA A 601 1.32 11.45 -16.51
C ALA A 601 2.06 12.42 -17.45
N GLU A 602 1.34 13.21 -18.24
CA GLU A 602 1.96 14.22 -19.11
C GLU A 602 2.65 15.33 -18.30
N ILE A 603 2.06 15.75 -17.18
CA ILE A 603 2.63 16.76 -16.27
C ILE A 603 3.87 16.19 -15.56
N GLN A 604 3.80 14.95 -15.08
CA GLN A 604 4.91 14.24 -14.45
C GLN A 604 6.08 14.05 -15.41
N ASP A 605 5.84 13.62 -16.65
CA ASP A 605 6.90 13.41 -17.66
C ASP A 605 7.66 14.71 -17.95
N SER A 606 6.96 15.85 -18.04
CA SER A 606 7.62 17.16 -18.20
C SER A 606 8.40 17.63 -16.98
N ASN A 607 8.14 17.05 -15.82
CA ASN A 607 8.83 17.32 -14.56
C ASN A 607 9.59 16.08 -14.07
N TYR A 608 10.01 15.19 -14.97
CA TYR A 608 10.58 13.88 -14.63
C TYR A 608 11.71 13.98 -13.61
N GLU A 609 12.63 14.94 -13.77
CA GLU A 609 13.74 15.14 -12.82
C GLU A 609 13.24 15.51 -11.42
N ALA A 610 12.27 16.41 -11.31
CA ALA A 610 11.69 16.79 -10.02
C ALA A 610 10.94 15.60 -9.38
N TYR A 611 10.17 14.85 -10.16
CA TYR A 611 9.44 13.67 -9.69
C TYR A 611 10.39 12.54 -9.27
N TYR A 612 11.41 12.26 -10.08
CA TYR A 612 12.47 11.28 -9.80
C TYR A 612 13.24 11.61 -8.52
N LEU A 613 13.46 12.90 -8.26
CA LEU A 613 14.08 13.40 -7.03
C LEU A 613 13.05 13.62 -5.88
N GLY A 614 11.82 13.11 -6.00
CA GLY A 614 10.80 13.23 -4.95
C GLY A 614 10.50 14.67 -4.53
N THR A 615 10.67 15.64 -5.43
CA THR A 615 10.43 17.06 -5.15
C THR A 615 8.94 17.33 -5.10
N ASN A 616 8.46 17.91 -4.00
CA ASN A 616 7.10 18.41 -3.91
C ASN A 616 6.97 19.67 -4.78
N ILE A 617 6.41 19.53 -5.99
CA ILE A 617 6.29 20.62 -6.98
C ILE A 617 5.46 21.78 -6.44
N GLY A 618 4.42 21.50 -5.64
CA GLY A 618 3.56 22.53 -5.04
C GLY A 618 4.35 23.41 -4.06
N GLU A 619 5.06 22.79 -3.12
CA GLU A 619 5.95 23.50 -2.20
C GLU A 619 7.07 24.24 -2.94
N TYR A 620 7.72 23.57 -3.90
CA TYR A 620 8.82 24.16 -4.66
C TYR A 620 8.37 25.42 -5.41
N ASN A 621 7.25 25.36 -6.15
CA ASN A 621 6.72 26.50 -6.89
C ASN A 621 6.32 27.65 -5.96
N LEU A 622 5.73 27.32 -4.81
CA LEU A 622 5.38 28.31 -3.80
C LEU A 622 6.64 29.00 -3.24
N LYS A 623 7.70 28.23 -2.96
CA LYS A 623 8.98 28.71 -2.46
C LYS A 623 9.76 29.57 -3.47
N GLN A 624 9.66 29.24 -4.75
CA GLN A 624 10.23 30.04 -5.83
C GLN A 624 9.39 31.28 -6.19
N GLY A 625 8.22 31.47 -5.58
CA GLY A 625 7.29 32.54 -5.91
C GLY A 625 6.68 32.39 -7.31
N MET A 626 6.63 31.17 -7.84
CA MET A 626 5.97 30.85 -9.11
C MET A 626 4.45 30.72 -8.94
N THR A 627 4.01 30.38 -7.73
CA THR A 627 2.61 30.31 -7.37
C THR A 627 2.29 31.15 -6.13
N ALA A 628 1.06 31.66 -6.05
CA ALA A 628 0.56 32.34 -4.85
C ALA A 628 0.14 31.38 -3.74
N SER A 629 -0.19 30.15 -4.12
CA SER A 629 -0.58 29.08 -3.21
C SER A 629 -0.28 27.70 -3.80
N ALA A 630 -0.42 26.66 -3.00
CA ALA A 630 -0.39 25.28 -3.43
C ALA A 630 -1.38 24.46 -2.61
N PHE A 631 -2.09 23.53 -3.24
CA PHE A 631 -2.77 22.47 -2.50
C PHE A 631 -1.72 21.66 -1.74
N CYS A 632 -1.98 21.38 -0.47
CA CYS A 632 -1.10 20.60 0.38
C CYS A 632 -1.87 19.54 1.14
N ARG A 633 -1.20 18.42 1.37
CA ARG A 633 -1.66 17.28 2.15
C ARG A 633 -0.51 16.94 3.09
N LEU A 634 -0.69 17.20 4.38
CA LEU A 634 0.34 17.03 5.39
C LEU A 634 0.09 15.72 6.14
N ILE A 635 1.05 14.82 6.07
CA ILE A 635 1.04 13.52 6.74
C ILE A 635 2.20 13.35 7.72
N HIS A 636 3.23 14.23 7.63
CA HIS A 636 4.45 14.16 8.43
C HIS A 636 4.94 15.55 8.87
N ILE A 637 5.72 15.64 9.96
CA ILE A 637 6.25 16.93 10.47
C ILE A 637 7.21 17.63 9.50
N LEU A 638 7.92 16.84 8.69
CA LEU A 638 8.86 17.35 7.68
C LEU A 638 8.15 18.18 6.61
N GLU A 639 7.01 17.70 6.10
CA GLU A 639 6.20 18.41 5.11
C GLU A 639 5.59 19.68 5.71
N PHE A 640 5.10 19.62 6.95
CA PHE A 640 4.63 20.79 7.67
C PHE A 640 5.73 21.86 7.75
N ALA A 641 6.96 21.48 8.12
CA ALA A 641 8.08 22.39 8.22
C ALA A 641 8.45 23.00 6.84
N GLN A 642 8.45 22.20 5.76
CA GLN A 642 8.72 22.69 4.40
C GLN A 642 7.73 23.77 3.99
N TYR A 643 6.43 23.48 4.07
CA TYR A 643 5.40 24.46 3.70
C TYR A 643 5.43 25.69 4.61
N GLU A 644 5.61 25.52 5.92
CA GLU A 644 5.71 26.64 6.86
C GLU A 644 6.84 27.62 6.49
N ALA A 645 7.96 27.08 5.98
CA ALA A 645 9.15 27.85 5.60
C ALA A 645 9.21 28.25 4.11
N ALA A 646 8.19 27.91 3.30
CA ALA A 646 8.26 28.08 1.86
C ALA A 646 8.36 29.56 1.43
N CYS A 647 7.61 30.46 2.08
CA CYS A 647 7.56 31.88 1.72
C CYS A 647 8.31 32.77 2.71
N LYS A 648 8.98 33.82 2.20
CA LYS A 648 9.73 34.78 3.04
C LYS A 648 8.82 35.58 3.97
N GLU A 649 7.64 35.93 3.48
CA GLU A 649 6.59 36.67 4.18
C GLU A 649 5.78 35.76 5.14
N GLY A 650 6.07 34.45 5.13
CA GLY A 650 5.34 33.41 5.84
C GLY A 650 4.25 32.77 4.98
N VAL A 651 3.80 31.61 5.42
CA VAL A 651 2.69 30.87 4.82
C VAL A 651 1.48 30.91 5.74
N THR A 652 0.30 31.05 5.15
CA THR A 652 -0.98 30.86 5.84
C THR A 652 -1.65 29.60 5.33
N PHE A 653 -2.06 28.72 6.24
CA PHE A 653 -2.87 27.56 5.92
C PHE A 653 -4.36 27.95 5.93
N ILE A 654 -5.03 27.84 4.79
CA ILE A 654 -6.33 28.48 4.52
C ILE A 654 -7.49 27.49 4.27
N GLY A 655 -7.20 26.18 4.24
CA GLY A 655 -8.20 25.16 3.90
C GLY A 655 -8.56 25.11 2.41
N TYR A 656 -9.61 24.35 2.09
CA TYR A 656 -10.16 24.29 0.73
C TYR A 656 -11.06 25.51 0.46
N PRO A 657 -10.95 26.16 -0.72
CA PRO A 657 -11.82 27.28 -1.07
C PRO A 657 -13.30 26.90 -0.97
N GLY A 658 -14.11 27.81 -0.41
CA GLY A 658 -15.53 27.58 -0.07
C GLY A 658 -15.75 27.21 1.40
N ASN A 659 -14.76 26.60 2.06
CA ASN A 659 -14.86 26.29 3.49
C ASN A 659 -14.61 27.54 4.35
N GLU A 660 -15.65 28.04 5.01
CA GLU A 660 -15.58 29.24 5.84
C GLU A 660 -15.07 28.99 7.27
N ASN A 661 -14.91 27.73 7.70
CA ASN A 661 -14.50 27.38 9.07
C ASN A 661 -13.01 27.69 9.36
N GLY A 662 -12.22 28.01 8.34
CA GLY A 662 -10.82 28.38 8.46
C GLY A 662 -9.87 27.22 8.71
N GLY A 663 -8.60 27.41 8.36
CA GLY A 663 -7.53 26.43 8.56
C GLY A 663 -7.64 25.20 7.65
N LEU A 664 -6.71 24.25 7.80
CA LEU A 664 -6.76 22.99 7.06
C LEU A 664 -7.99 22.16 7.46
N SER A 665 -8.38 21.26 6.57
CA SER A 665 -9.42 20.26 6.81
C SER A 665 -8.79 18.94 7.24
N ALA A 666 -9.51 18.18 8.06
CA ALA A 666 -9.18 16.79 8.32
C ALA A 666 -9.55 15.94 7.11
N GLU A 667 -8.64 15.10 6.66
CA GLU A 667 -8.90 14.01 5.74
C GLU A 667 -8.80 12.71 6.53
N TYR A 668 -9.79 11.83 6.38
CA TYR A 668 -9.71 10.52 7.02
C TYR A 668 -8.56 9.75 6.40
N ASN A 669 -7.56 9.40 7.21
CA ASN A 669 -6.55 8.45 6.79
C ASN A 669 -7.04 7.05 7.13
N LEU A 670 -7.48 6.85 8.37
CA LEU A 670 -8.23 5.68 8.82
C LEU A 670 -9.44 6.12 9.63
N SER A 671 -10.60 5.54 9.34
CA SER A 671 -11.85 5.82 10.08
C SER A 671 -12.58 4.54 10.47
N ILE A 672 -13.43 4.63 11.49
CA ILE A 672 -14.30 3.53 11.90
C ILE A 672 -15.74 4.00 12.11
N GLY A 673 -16.67 3.30 11.48
CA GLY A 673 -18.11 3.41 11.72
C GLY A 673 -18.66 2.12 12.33
N ILE A 674 -19.64 2.22 13.22
CA ILE A 674 -20.38 1.07 13.76
C ILE A 674 -21.78 1.05 13.16
N SER A 675 -22.22 -0.09 12.64
CA SER A 675 -23.56 -0.25 12.08
C SER A 675 -24.64 0.00 13.14
N SER A 676 -25.59 0.90 12.86
CA SER A 676 -26.75 1.12 13.75
C SER A 676 -27.69 -0.08 13.80
N GLN A 677 -27.52 -1.04 12.89
CA GLN A 677 -28.28 -2.28 12.81
C GLN A 677 -27.56 -3.48 13.43
N SER A 678 -26.31 -3.32 13.88
CA SER A 678 -25.58 -4.38 14.59
C SER A 678 -26.26 -4.72 15.91
N SER A 679 -26.28 -6.01 16.25
CA SER A 679 -26.69 -6.48 17.58
C SER A 679 -25.53 -6.51 18.59
N TYR A 680 -24.33 -6.11 18.16
CA TYR A 680 -23.07 -6.17 18.92
C TYR A 680 -22.40 -4.79 19.03
N GLN A 681 -23.20 -3.73 19.17
CA GLN A 681 -22.68 -2.35 19.18
C GLN A 681 -21.75 -2.06 20.37
N ASP A 682 -21.97 -2.69 21.52
CA ASP A 682 -21.12 -2.51 22.70
C ASP A 682 -19.78 -3.22 22.53
N GLU A 683 -19.80 -4.45 21.99
CA GLU A 683 -18.58 -5.21 21.70
C GLU A 683 -17.79 -4.61 20.53
N ALA A 684 -18.48 -4.09 19.51
CA ALA A 684 -17.84 -3.33 18.43
C ALA A 684 -17.18 -2.05 18.97
N TRP A 685 -17.83 -1.33 19.89
CA TRP A 685 -17.26 -0.16 20.54
C TRP A 685 -16.04 -0.51 21.41
N ASP A 686 -16.09 -1.62 22.15
CA ASP A 686 -14.93 -2.14 22.90
C ASP A 686 -13.72 -2.40 21.99
N PHE A 687 -13.92 -2.95 20.80
CA PHE A 687 -12.86 -3.07 19.80
C PHE A 687 -12.37 -1.70 19.27
N VAL A 688 -13.27 -0.74 19.04
CA VAL A 688 -12.87 0.63 18.66
C VAL A 688 -12.00 1.28 19.74
N CYS A 689 -12.37 1.16 21.02
CA CYS A 689 -11.55 1.67 22.12
C CYS A 689 -10.17 0.99 22.17
N PHE A 690 -10.11 -0.30 21.85
CA PHE A 690 -8.86 -1.05 21.74
C PHE A 690 -7.95 -0.54 20.61
N LEU A 691 -8.49 0.09 19.56
CA LEU A 691 -7.68 0.71 18.50
C LEU A 691 -7.22 2.15 18.82
N LEU A 692 -7.82 2.77 19.83
CA LEU A 692 -7.57 4.17 20.22
C LEU A 692 -6.60 4.30 21.41
N ASP A 693 -6.00 3.20 21.86
CA ASP A 693 -4.91 3.27 22.82
C ASP A 693 -3.67 3.93 22.21
N LYS A 694 -2.82 4.48 23.07
CA LYS A 694 -1.66 5.27 22.66
C LYS A 694 -0.68 4.48 21.78
N ASP A 695 -0.42 3.22 22.12
CA ASP A 695 0.60 2.44 21.43
C ASP A 695 0.12 2.06 20.02
N THR A 696 -1.17 1.68 19.89
CA THR A 696 -1.79 1.46 18.56
C THR A 696 -1.73 2.72 17.71
N GLN A 697 -2.08 3.87 18.30
CA GLN A 697 -2.09 5.16 17.62
C GLN A 697 -0.70 5.55 17.12
N CYS A 698 0.35 5.35 17.92
CA CYS A 698 1.73 5.60 17.50
C CYS A 698 2.18 4.62 16.39
N GLU A 699 1.89 3.33 16.53
CA GLU A 699 2.31 2.31 15.58
C GLU A 699 1.60 2.44 14.23
N CYS A 700 0.35 2.89 14.23
CA CYS A 700 -0.41 3.17 13.01
C CYS A 700 0.30 4.18 12.12
N VAL A 701 0.95 5.20 12.69
CA VAL A 701 1.67 6.22 11.91
C VAL A 701 2.92 5.64 11.26
N LYS A 702 3.62 4.70 11.91
CA LYS A 702 4.84 4.10 11.34
C LYS A 702 4.59 3.28 10.07
N THR A 703 3.37 2.78 9.89
CA THR A 703 3.01 1.91 8.77
C THR A 703 2.01 2.54 7.80
N PHE A 704 1.43 3.69 8.18
CA PHE A 704 0.31 4.28 7.44
C PHE A 704 0.27 5.82 7.50
N ASP A 705 1.30 6.47 8.05
CA ASP A 705 1.47 7.92 8.17
C ASP A 705 0.27 8.67 8.80
N GLY A 706 0.32 10.01 8.76
CA GLY A 706 -0.73 10.89 9.27
C GLY A 706 -0.60 11.21 10.76
N PHE A 707 -1.62 11.90 11.28
CA PHE A 707 -1.67 12.38 12.66
C PHE A 707 -2.66 11.55 13.49
N PRO A 708 -2.22 10.97 14.62
CA PRO A 708 -3.10 10.30 15.56
C PRO A 708 -4.23 11.20 16.07
N ILE A 709 -5.44 10.66 16.22
CA ILE A 709 -6.55 11.42 16.82
C ILE A 709 -6.34 11.69 18.31
N ARG A 710 -5.55 10.83 18.97
CA ARG A 710 -5.16 10.98 20.38
C ARG A 710 -3.97 11.93 20.50
N LYS A 711 -4.11 13.03 21.24
CA LYS A 711 -3.14 14.15 21.26
C LYS A 711 -1.77 13.76 21.78
N ASP A 712 -1.72 12.95 22.84
CA ASP A 712 -0.44 12.54 23.44
C ASP A 712 0.30 11.47 22.63
N ALA A 713 -0.42 10.71 21.79
CA ALA A 713 0.17 9.85 20.77
C ALA A 713 0.72 10.72 19.62
N CYS A 714 -0.05 11.70 19.14
CA CYS A 714 0.37 12.62 18.10
C CYS A 714 1.64 13.40 18.50
N GLU A 715 1.66 13.98 19.70
CA GLU A 715 2.85 14.68 20.20
C GLU A 715 4.06 13.74 20.31
N ALA A 716 3.87 12.50 20.77
CA ALA A 716 4.95 11.52 20.87
C ALA A 716 5.53 11.14 19.51
N VAL A 717 4.69 10.93 18.50
CA VAL A 717 5.11 10.65 17.12
C VAL A 717 5.88 11.82 16.53
N LEU A 718 5.37 13.05 16.68
CA LEU A 718 6.06 14.24 16.18
C LEU A 718 7.43 14.45 16.86
N LEU A 719 7.53 14.19 18.17
CA LEU A 719 8.80 14.24 18.90
C LEU A 719 9.77 13.15 18.45
N ASP A 720 9.28 11.93 18.19
CA ASP A 720 10.09 10.83 17.65
C ASP A 720 10.67 11.19 16.27
N GLN A 721 9.84 11.76 15.38
CA GLN A 721 10.27 12.23 14.06
C GLN A 721 11.33 13.34 14.15
N VAL A 722 11.20 14.29 15.08
CA VAL A 722 12.24 15.30 15.35
C VAL A 722 13.53 14.65 15.86
N GLY A 723 13.43 13.70 16.81
CA GLY A 723 14.60 13.00 17.34
C GLY A 723 15.33 12.15 16.28
N ARG A 724 14.58 11.51 15.38
CA ARG A 724 15.11 10.82 14.20
C ARG A 724 15.84 11.78 13.26
N TYR A 725 15.22 12.92 12.96
CA TYR A 725 15.86 13.98 12.17
C TYR A 725 17.18 14.46 12.81
N GLU A 726 17.19 14.76 14.10
CA GLU A 726 18.40 15.19 14.82
C GLU A 726 19.50 14.12 14.75
N LYS A 727 19.16 12.85 15.01
CA LYS A 727 20.11 11.72 14.92
C LYS A 727 20.68 11.54 13.51
N SER A 728 19.83 11.64 12.48
CA SER A 728 20.28 11.58 11.08
C SER A 728 21.20 12.74 10.72
N MET A 729 20.98 13.94 11.28
CA MET A 729 21.85 15.10 11.06
C MET A 729 23.18 15.03 11.82
N GLU A 730 23.26 14.28 12.92
CA GLU A 730 24.50 14.03 13.67
C GLU A 730 25.38 12.92 13.06
N THR A 731 24.78 11.97 12.34
CA THR A 731 25.47 10.83 11.75
C THR A 731 25.96 11.19 10.33
N PRO A 732 27.27 11.05 10.01
CA PRO A 732 27.75 11.28 8.65
C PRO A 732 27.10 10.31 7.66
N GLY A 733 26.04 10.75 6.99
CA GLY A 733 25.42 10.03 5.87
C GLY A 733 26.05 10.39 4.52
N VAL A 734 25.87 9.52 3.53
CA VAL A 734 26.23 9.76 2.13
C VAL A 734 25.07 9.34 1.24
N GLY A 735 24.81 10.10 0.17
CA GLY A 735 23.79 9.76 -0.81
C GLY A 735 22.53 10.64 -0.77
N PHE A 736 21.63 10.36 -1.70
CA PHE A 736 20.48 11.20 -2.04
C PHE A 736 19.57 11.52 -0.84
N TYR A 737 19.22 10.54 -0.02
CA TYR A 737 18.32 10.72 1.14
C TYR A 737 18.91 11.67 2.19
N TYR A 738 20.21 11.58 2.47
CA TYR A 738 20.87 12.48 3.41
C TYR A 738 20.94 13.92 2.89
N ASP A 739 21.18 14.11 1.60
CA ASP A 739 21.15 15.43 0.97
C ASP A 739 19.73 16.03 0.93
N GLN A 740 18.71 15.18 0.73
CA GLN A 740 17.31 15.59 0.81
C GLN A 740 16.95 16.04 2.23
N LEU A 741 17.33 15.29 3.27
CA LEU A 741 17.13 15.66 4.68
C LEU A 741 17.73 17.03 5.01
N LYS A 742 18.91 17.37 4.49
CA LYS A 742 19.54 18.70 4.67
C LYS A 742 18.78 19.84 4.00
N SER A 743 17.93 19.55 3.00
CA SER A 743 17.12 20.57 2.33
C SER A 743 15.92 21.03 3.16
N TYR A 744 15.51 20.23 4.16
CA TYR A 744 14.45 20.58 5.09
C TYR A 744 14.89 21.70 6.04
N PRO A 745 13.94 22.55 6.48
CA PRO A 745 14.19 23.44 7.60
C PRO A 745 14.66 22.66 8.83
N VAL A 746 15.37 23.32 9.74
CA VAL A 746 15.76 22.70 11.01
C VAL A 746 14.52 22.43 11.84
N LEU A 747 14.34 21.18 12.26
CA LEU A 747 13.26 20.75 13.15
C LEU A 747 13.73 20.84 14.61
N ASP A 748 12.83 21.29 15.49
CA ASP A 748 13.03 21.33 16.93
C ASP A 748 11.70 21.10 17.67
N SER A 749 11.74 21.08 19.00
CA SER A 749 10.51 20.94 19.82
C SER A 749 9.52 22.11 19.66
N ASN A 750 9.94 23.27 19.12
CA ASN A 750 9.00 24.35 18.80
C ASN A 750 8.25 24.05 17.50
N THR A 751 8.86 23.37 16.53
CA THR A 751 8.18 22.87 15.33
C THR A 751 7.04 21.92 15.70
N VAL A 752 7.24 21.05 16.69
CA VAL A 752 6.16 20.20 17.25
C VAL A 752 5.00 21.04 17.80
N GLN A 753 5.29 22.08 18.59
CA GLN A 753 4.25 22.94 19.15
C GLN A 753 3.45 23.67 18.06
N ARG A 754 4.12 24.15 17.00
CA ARG A 754 3.44 24.82 15.86
C ARG A 754 2.60 23.84 15.05
N ALA A 755 3.09 22.63 14.81
CA ALA A 755 2.32 21.56 14.17
C ALA A 755 1.07 21.19 14.99
N MET A 756 1.23 20.96 16.30
CA MET A 756 0.11 20.68 17.21
C MET A 756 -0.92 21.83 17.25
N ALA A 757 -0.47 23.09 17.20
CA ALA A 757 -1.35 24.24 17.13
C ALA A 757 -2.13 24.31 15.81
N MET A 758 -1.48 23.99 14.68
CA MET A 758 -2.13 23.89 13.37
C MET A 758 -3.22 22.79 13.38
N LEU A 759 -2.90 21.61 13.91
CA LEU A 759 -3.86 20.50 14.03
C LEU A 759 -5.04 20.83 14.96
N GLY A 760 -4.77 21.60 16.03
CA GLY A 760 -5.80 22.09 16.95
C GLY A 760 -6.76 23.14 16.35
N ASN A 761 -6.46 23.67 15.17
CA ASN A 761 -7.30 24.65 14.45
C ASN A 761 -8.10 24.03 13.30
N ILE A 762 -8.11 22.71 13.17
CA ILE A 762 -8.89 22.01 12.14
C ILE A 762 -10.36 21.93 12.58
N HIS A 763 -11.26 22.46 11.75
CA HIS A 763 -12.70 22.56 12.01
C HIS A 763 -13.58 22.13 10.83
N ALA A 764 -12.99 21.48 9.83
CA ALA A 764 -13.70 20.92 8.68
C ALA A 764 -13.14 19.56 8.29
N VAL A 765 -13.91 18.80 7.52
CA VAL A 765 -13.52 17.48 7.03
C VAL A 765 -13.66 17.40 5.51
N ARG A 766 -12.64 16.87 4.85
CA ARG A 766 -12.57 16.64 3.40
C ARG A 766 -13.29 15.34 3.07
N THR A 767 -14.48 15.43 2.49
CA THR A 767 -15.16 14.23 1.95
C THR A 767 -16.11 14.62 0.81
N PHE A 768 -16.33 13.69 -0.11
CA PHE A 768 -17.31 13.83 -1.18
C PHE A 768 -17.70 12.46 -1.72
N ASP A 769 -18.93 12.30 -2.23
CA ASP A 769 -19.35 11.03 -2.82
C ASP A 769 -18.63 10.77 -4.15
N LYS A 770 -17.74 9.77 -4.16
CA LYS A 770 -16.92 9.43 -5.34
C LYS A 770 -17.75 9.04 -6.56
N THR A 771 -18.85 8.30 -6.40
CA THR A 771 -19.74 7.95 -7.52
C THR A 771 -20.35 9.20 -8.14
N VAL A 772 -20.77 10.16 -7.31
CA VAL A 772 -21.31 11.42 -7.80
C VAL A 772 -20.20 12.29 -8.41
N PHE A 773 -18.99 12.28 -7.86
CA PHE A 773 -17.85 12.98 -8.46
C PHE A 773 -17.52 12.47 -9.86
N LEU A 774 -17.45 11.15 -10.08
CA LEU A 774 -17.19 10.58 -11.40
C LEU A 774 -18.23 11.02 -12.45
N LEU A 775 -19.48 11.14 -12.03
CA LEU A 775 -20.56 11.68 -12.85
C LEU A 775 -20.39 13.18 -13.14
N ILE A 776 -20.03 13.97 -12.11
CA ILE A 776 -19.73 15.41 -12.28
C ILE A 776 -18.56 15.59 -13.25
N LYS A 777 -17.47 14.83 -13.09
CA LYS A 777 -16.30 14.81 -13.95
C LYS A 777 -16.72 14.55 -15.40
N GLU A 778 -17.49 13.50 -15.66
CA GLU A 778 -17.95 13.17 -17.02
C GLU A 778 -18.75 14.30 -17.67
N GLU A 779 -19.68 14.94 -16.93
CA GLU A 779 -20.47 16.04 -17.50
C GLU A 779 -19.68 17.36 -17.63
N ALA A 780 -18.78 17.65 -16.67
CA ALA A 780 -17.98 18.86 -16.62
C ALA A 780 -17.00 18.97 -17.80
N GLU A 781 -16.48 17.85 -18.30
CA GLU A 781 -15.59 17.82 -19.47
C GLU A 781 -16.18 18.60 -20.67
N GLY A 782 -17.49 18.49 -20.90
CA GLY A 782 -18.19 19.22 -21.96
C GLY A 782 -18.10 20.75 -21.82
N TYR A 783 -18.12 21.28 -20.60
CA TYR A 783 -17.95 22.71 -20.33
C TYR A 783 -16.49 23.16 -20.43
N ILE A 784 -15.57 22.35 -19.90
CA ILE A 784 -14.12 22.61 -19.96
C ILE A 784 -13.66 22.72 -21.42
N LEU A 785 -14.10 21.78 -22.27
CA LEU A 785 -13.83 21.79 -23.72
C LEU A 785 -14.60 22.87 -24.51
N GLY A 786 -15.52 23.62 -23.88
CA GLY A 786 -16.32 24.66 -24.52
C GLY A 786 -17.47 24.14 -25.41
N ASN A 787 -17.81 22.87 -25.30
CA ASN A 787 -18.88 22.22 -26.06
C ASN A 787 -20.28 22.44 -25.45
N ARG A 788 -20.35 22.82 -24.17
CA ARG A 788 -21.60 23.05 -23.42
C ARG A 788 -21.47 24.28 -22.51
N SER A 789 -22.59 24.88 -22.11
CA SER A 789 -22.61 25.92 -21.07
C SER A 789 -22.53 25.30 -19.67
N ALA A 790 -22.13 26.09 -18.66
CA ALA A 790 -22.07 25.62 -17.28
C ALA A 790 -23.46 25.23 -16.76
N GLU A 791 -24.50 25.97 -17.13
CA GLU A 791 -25.89 25.74 -16.73
C GLU A 791 -26.44 24.43 -17.31
N ASP A 792 -26.13 24.13 -18.57
CA ASP A 792 -26.53 22.86 -19.19
C ASP A 792 -25.85 21.66 -18.52
N VAL A 793 -24.55 21.80 -18.17
CA VAL A 793 -23.80 20.79 -17.42
C VAL A 793 -24.40 20.58 -16.02
N ALA A 794 -24.59 21.65 -15.25
CA ALA A 794 -25.22 21.61 -13.93
C ALA A 794 -26.58 20.90 -13.95
N LYS A 795 -27.43 21.23 -14.94
CA LYS A 795 -28.74 20.60 -15.11
C LYS A 795 -28.64 19.09 -15.42
N ASN A 796 -27.66 18.67 -16.23
CA ASN A 796 -27.46 17.25 -16.51
C ASN A 796 -26.99 16.49 -15.27
N ILE A 797 -26.04 17.08 -14.52
CA ILE A 797 -25.55 16.52 -13.25
C ILE A 797 -26.73 16.34 -12.28
N GLN A 798 -27.54 17.38 -12.09
CA GLN A 798 -28.74 17.35 -11.24
C GLN A 798 -29.65 16.14 -11.59
N ASN A 799 -29.93 15.92 -12.87
CA ASN A 799 -30.80 14.83 -13.32
C ASN A 799 -30.19 13.44 -13.13
N ARG A 800 -28.90 13.29 -13.48
CA ARG A 800 -28.20 12.00 -13.39
C ARG A 800 -27.94 11.62 -11.93
N ALA A 801 -27.48 12.54 -11.10
CA ALA A 801 -27.25 12.31 -9.68
C ALA A 801 -28.57 12.00 -8.94
N ALA A 802 -29.69 12.60 -9.34
CA ALA A 802 -31.00 12.26 -8.79
C ALA A 802 -31.35 10.78 -9.04
N THR A 803 -30.93 10.22 -10.18
CA THR A 803 -31.15 8.80 -10.46
C THR A 803 -30.34 7.93 -9.51
N VAL A 804 -29.04 8.22 -9.33
CA VAL A 804 -28.14 7.50 -8.42
C VAL A 804 -28.69 7.51 -6.98
N ILE A 805 -29.11 8.67 -6.48
CA ILE A 805 -29.66 8.78 -5.12
C ILE A 805 -30.97 8.01 -4.97
N ASN A 806 -31.83 8.02 -5.99
CA ASN A 806 -33.10 7.25 -5.96
C ASN A 806 -32.89 5.74 -6.06
N GLU A 807 -31.82 5.28 -6.74
CA GLU A 807 -31.47 3.85 -6.83
C GLU A 807 -30.92 3.30 -5.51
N ARG A 808 -30.30 4.15 -4.70
CA ARG A 808 -29.71 3.82 -3.40
C ARG A 808 -30.74 3.65 -2.25
N GLY A 809 -32.03 3.58 -2.57
CA GLY A 809 -33.13 3.51 -1.59
C GLY A 809 -33.69 4.89 -1.31
#